data_AF-A0AA90VLN1-F1
#
_entry.id   AF-A0AA90VLN1-F1
#
_cell.length_a   1.000
_cell.length_b   1.000
_cell.length_c   1.000
_cell.angle_alpha   90.00
_cell.angle_beta   90.00
_cell.angle_gamma   90.00
#
_symmetry.space_group_name_H-M   'P 1'
#
loop_
_entity.id
_entity.type
_entity.pdbx_description
1 polymer ?
#
loop_
_entity_poly.entity_id
_entity_poly.type
_entity_poly.pdbx_seq_one_letter_code
_entity_poly.pdbx_strand_id
1 'polypeptide(L)'
;MKLKNINFGLGLVALLALSSCADDKFSEYRTDMTKNLKEYQYLNNYEPLKKYVEDMKASGKCNPDFKLGIALAAPDFNKQELVYCLAGSNFEEMTAGNAMKYASCVKDDGTFDFNTVKDFVTNAQDAGLTIYGHTLAWHSQQNKKYLSKLIADKEIQVDPSQKVDKVDAYTDFSKMNSFPFYVMDYTPEIKDGILISKYPGKWYQYFVVDNYPVDVDAKREYKVTAMIKASEDGQIDVQTGNWGATTSQKMSVSTQWKEQSVTFSGLTTEKAFVVFQPGDFAGDISCKWVKVTHSEAPVMEIETEVHKETYTDGDFPFYAMGCTPPVINGAIHFVPTGDWSQFFVMPGGDNELDEGDYVVYLDLTSDKDASGVDLTMQNGWGGTAQAITAKVPVAAGRHSVKIEMPKVEGGNYDIILKPQTADATLDVHSVRVCKITKSNSIPLTDEEKKSRLTDAMGKWIDGMMEATNGYVTSWEVVNEALSGDDKDGDGKYDLQHAATASADDKKNCFYWQDYLGDIDYVRLAVADARKSFAAHNGDPEKLKLFINDYNLESDWDDNGKLRSLIQWIKDWEADGVTKIDGIASQMHISCYADPNTQKSKKDHIVKMLELMKESGKLCKISELDMGYVDAAGKEVKTADITEEQHKEMRDLYTFVLQKYFEIIPAAQQYGITQWCATDAPKDSGWRPGLPVGLWDLNYLRKHTYAGFAVGLGAPEYWKEAK
;
A
#
# COMPACT_ATOMS: atom_id res chain seq x y z
N MET A 1 -58.47 22.30 -41.63
CA MET A 1 -57.32 23.09 -41.14
C MET A 1 -57.40 23.15 -39.62
N LYS A 2 -56.43 22.54 -38.93
CA LYS A 2 -55.91 22.78 -37.55
C LYS A 2 -56.91 23.09 -36.41
N LEU A 3 -57.14 22.15 -35.47
CA LEU A 3 -56.40 21.88 -34.20
C LEU A 3 -56.78 22.83 -33.03
N LYS A 4 -57.30 22.25 -31.93
CA LYS A 4 -56.60 22.20 -30.61
C LYS A 4 -57.41 21.44 -29.52
N ASN A 5 -56.67 20.60 -28.79
CA ASN A 5 -57.01 19.87 -27.56
C ASN A 5 -57.13 20.80 -26.33
N ILE A 6 -57.73 20.31 -25.23
CA ILE A 6 -57.26 20.45 -23.83
C ILE A 6 -57.93 19.41 -22.89
N ASN A 7 -57.12 18.94 -21.93
CA ASN A 7 -57.25 17.98 -20.82
C ASN A 7 -58.52 17.94 -19.94
N PHE A 8 -58.72 16.78 -19.30
CA PHE A 8 -59.13 16.68 -17.89
C PHE A 8 -58.48 15.47 -17.20
N GLY A 9 -58.02 15.66 -15.97
CA GLY A 9 -57.54 14.61 -15.06
C GLY A 9 -58.16 14.73 -13.67
N LEU A 10 -57.98 13.66 -12.87
CA LEU A 10 -58.25 13.45 -11.42
C LEU A 10 -59.73 13.49 -10.98
N GLY A 11 -60.30 12.61 -10.14
CA GLY A 11 -59.88 11.50 -9.28
C GLY A 11 -60.97 11.31 -8.18
N LEU A 12 -61.16 10.13 -7.57
CA LEU A 12 -61.34 9.95 -6.11
C LEU A 12 -61.61 8.49 -5.66
N VAL A 13 -61.19 8.25 -4.42
CA VAL A 13 -61.04 7.03 -3.60
C VAL A 13 -62.33 6.62 -2.86
N ALA A 14 -62.47 5.32 -2.51
CA ALA A 14 -63.28 4.85 -1.37
C ALA A 14 -62.62 3.63 -0.67
N LEU A 15 -62.92 3.47 0.61
CA LEU A 15 -62.11 2.92 1.70
C LEU A 15 -62.52 1.51 2.21
N LEU A 16 -61.57 0.82 2.88
CA LEU A 16 -61.64 -0.22 3.95
C LEU A 16 -61.57 -1.73 3.58
N ALA A 17 -60.42 -2.37 3.92
CA ALA A 17 -60.31 -3.44 4.94
C ALA A 17 -58.82 -3.77 5.22
N LEU A 18 -58.49 -4.08 6.48
CA LEU A 18 -57.15 -4.27 7.03
C LEU A 18 -56.47 -5.57 6.56
N SER A 19 -55.45 -5.49 5.71
CA SER A 19 -54.41 -6.53 5.53
C SER A 19 -53.17 -5.93 4.86
N SER A 20 -51.98 -6.12 5.45
CA SER A 20 -50.64 -5.94 4.85
C SER A 20 -50.38 -4.65 4.04
N CYS A 21 -50.04 -3.54 4.70
CA CYS A 21 -49.75 -2.25 4.05
C CYS A 21 -48.36 -2.15 3.33
N ALA A 22 -47.82 -3.26 2.84
CA ALA A 22 -46.61 -3.25 1.99
C ALA A 22 -46.92 -3.48 0.51
N ASP A 23 -47.93 -4.31 0.20
CA ASP A 23 -48.20 -4.74 -1.19
C ASP A 23 -48.86 -3.65 -2.06
N ASP A 24 -49.52 -2.66 -1.46
CA ASP A 24 -50.25 -1.60 -2.18
C ASP A 24 -49.37 -0.41 -2.62
N LYS A 25 -48.06 -0.41 -2.34
CA LYS A 25 -47.19 0.76 -2.67
C LYS A 25 -46.77 0.82 -4.13
N PHE A 26 -46.89 -0.26 -4.89
CA PHE A 26 -46.49 -0.32 -6.28
C PHE A 26 -47.67 -0.76 -7.13
N SER A 27 -48.20 0.13 -7.99
CA SER A 27 -49.03 -0.34 -9.10
C SER A 27 -48.20 -1.32 -9.91
N GLU A 28 -48.69 -2.54 -10.14
CA GLU A 28 -47.96 -3.59 -10.89
C GLU A 28 -47.24 -2.97 -12.10
N TYR A 29 -45.91 -2.89 -12.03
CA TYR A 29 -45.13 -2.37 -13.14
C TYR A 29 -45.02 -3.45 -14.21
N ARG A 30 -46.07 -3.55 -15.02
CA ARG A 30 -46.08 -4.30 -16.27
C ARG A 30 -45.66 -3.33 -17.36
N THR A 31 -44.40 -3.42 -17.83
CA THR A 31 -44.10 -2.89 -19.15
C THR A 31 -44.81 -3.75 -20.17
N ASP A 32 -45.97 -3.30 -20.63
CA ASP A 32 -46.63 -3.86 -21.81
C ASP A 32 -45.62 -3.86 -22.96
N MET A 33 -45.17 -5.05 -23.34
CA MET A 33 -44.18 -5.25 -24.39
C MET A 33 -44.85 -5.37 -25.75
N THR A 34 -44.21 -4.76 -26.74
CA THR A 34 -44.69 -4.41 -28.09
C THR A 34 -45.78 -5.31 -28.68
N LYS A 35 -46.92 -4.71 -29.08
CA LYS A 35 -48.00 -5.36 -29.84
C LYS A 35 -47.57 -6.03 -31.17
N ASN A 36 -46.29 -5.96 -31.56
CA ASN A 36 -45.83 -6.15 -32.94
C ASN A 36 -44.85 -7.31 -33.19
N LEU A 37 -44.36 -8.04 -32.17
CA LEU A 37 -43.50 -9.22 -32.38
C LEU A 37 -44.11 -10.47 -31.71
N LYS A 38 -44.62 -11.38 -32.53
CA LYS A 38 -45.32 -12.61 -32.10
C LYS A 38 -44.49 -13.45 -31.10
N GLU A 39 -43.17 -13.46 -31.26
CA GLU A 39 -42.25 -14.27 -30.47
C GLU A 39 -42.09 -13.81 -29.01
N TYR A 40 -42.47 -12.57 -28.67
CA TYR A 40 -42.35 -12.01 -27.32
C TYR A 40 -43.69 -11.94 -26.56
N GLN A 41 -44.82 -12.19 -27.24
CA GLN A 41 -46.16 -12.01 -26.65
C GLN A 41 -46.40 -12.90 -25.43
N TYR A 42 -45.79 -14.08 -25.37
CA TYR A 42 -45.91 -14.99 -24.23
C TYR A 42 -45.32 -14.42 -22.93
N LEU A 43 -44.42 -13.42 -23.02
CA LEU A 43 -43.81 -12.79 -21.85
C LEU A 43 -44.82 -12.01 -21.00
N ASN A 44 -45.95 -11.61 -21.60
CA ASN A 44 -47.05 -10.93 -20.92
C ASN A 44 -47.81 -11.86 -19.95
N ASN A 45 -47.63 -13.18 -20.07
CA ASN A 45 -48.25 -14.17 -19.18
C ASN A 45 -47.48 -14.34 -17.87
N TYR A 46 -46.26 -13.80 -17.74
CA TYR A 46 -45.52 -13.86 -16.49
C TYR A 46 -45.93 -12.76 -15.52
N GLU A 47 -46.17 -13.14 -14.28
CA GLU A 47 -46.24 -12.25 -13.12
C GLU A 47 -44.86 -11.66 -12.77
N PRO A 48 -44.79 -10.61 -11.93
CA PRO A 48 -43.53 -10.12 -11.37
C PRO A 48 -42.73 -11.23 -10.66
N LEU A 49 -41.39 -11.19 -10.77
CA LEU A 49 -40.54 -12.31 -10.32
C LEU A 49 -40.71 -12.66 -8.83
N LYS A 50 -40.87 -11.64 -7.98
CA LYS A 50 -41.12 -11.75 -6.55
C LYS A 50 -42.29 -12.70 -6.23
N LYS A 51 -43.33 -12.71 -7.06
CA LYS A 51 -44.52 -13.55 -6.84
C LYS A 51 -44.18 -15.05 -6.85
N TYR A 52 -43.30 -15.47 -7.76
CA TYR A 52 -42.89 -16.87 -7.83
C TYR A 52 -42.04 -17.29 -6.62
N VAL A 53 -41.23 -16.37 -6.08
CA VAL A 53 -40.48 -16.62 -4.84
C VAL A 53 -41.44 -16.77 -3.66
N GLU A 54 -42.43 -15.90 -3.54
CA GLU A 54 -43.48 -16.01 -2.51
C GLU A 54 -44.21 -17.35 -2.59
N ASP A 55 -44.55 -17.80 -3.80
CA ASP A 55 -45.21 -19.09 -4.02
C ASP A 55 -44.29 -20.28 -3.68
N MET A 56 -43.00 -20.20 -3.99
CA MET A 56 -42.01 -21.20 -3.57
C MET A 56 -41.87 -21.25 -2.04
N LYS A 57 -41.84 -20.10 -1.35
CA LYS A 57 -41.79 -20.02 0.12
C LYS A 57 -43.05 -20.61 0.73
N ALA A 58 -44.22 -20.22 0.24
CA ALA A 58 -45.51 -20.69 0.74
C ALA A 58 -45.71 -22.20 0.52
N SER A 59 -45.14 -22.76 -0.54
CA SER A 59 -45.17 -24.20 -0.82
C SER A 59 -44.03 -25.00 -0.18
N GLY A 60 -43.13 -24.34 0.57
CA GLY A 60 -41.99 -24.99 1.23
C GLY A 60 -40.91 -25.48 0.26
N LYS A 61 -40.87 -24.96 -0.98
CA LYS A 61 -39.90 -25.33 -2.02
C LYS A 61 -38.58 -24.55 -1.94
N CYS A 62 -38.55 -23.44 -1.21
CA CYS A 62 -37.33 -22.69 -0.92
C CYS A 62 -37.31 -22.22 0.54
N ASN A 63 -36.15 -21.77 1.00
CA ASN A 63 -35.99 -21.18 2.33
C ASN A 63 -36.94 -19.97 2.51
N PRO A 64 -37.71 -19.89 3.62
CA PRO A 64 -38.52 -18.71 3.95
C PRO A 64 -37.74 -17.38 3.93
N ASP A 65 -36.46 -17.43 4.29
CA ASP A 65 -35.57 -16.27 4.34
C ASP A 65 -34.82 -16.01 3.02
N PHE A 66 -35.00 -16.86 2.00
CA PHE A 66 -34.38 -16.68 0.68
C PHE A 66 -34.69 -15.28 0.13
N LYS A 67 -33.68 -14.62 -0.45
CA LYS A 67 -33.82 -13.29 -1.05
C LYS A 67 -33.57 -13.32 -2.54
N LEU A 68 -34.57 -12.87 -3.31
CA LEU A 68 -34.37 -12.52 -4.71
C LEU A 68 -33.95 -11.06 -4.82
N GLY A 69 -32.74 -10.81 -5.32
CA GLY A 69 -32.12 -9.48 -5.35
C GLY A 69 -31.91 -8.90 -6.74
N ILE A 70 -31.72 -7.58 -6.79
CA ILE A 70 -31.29 -6.83 -7.98
C ILE A 70 -30.20 -5.83 -7.61
N ALA A 71 -29.16 -5.72 -8.43
CA ALA A 71 -28.16 -4.67 -8.31
C ALA A 71 -28.50 -3.47 -9.19
N LEU A 72 -28.60 -2.28 -8.59
CA LEU A 72 -28.97 -1.04 -9.25
C LEU A 72 -28.12 0.12 -8.73
N ALA A 73 -27.89 1.13 -9.57
CA ALA A 73 -27.24 2.35 -9.14
C ALA A 73 -28.14 3.10 -8.14
N ALA A 74 -27.63 3.31 -6.92
CA ALA A 74 -28.38 4.02 -5.88
C ALA A 74 -28.92 5.39 -6.31
N PRO A 75 -28.19 6.23 -7.08
CA PRO A 75 -28.73 7.51 -7.55
C PRO A 75 -29.97 7.37 -8.44
N ASP A 76 -30.07 6.32 -9.25
CA ASP A 76 -31.24 6.10 -10.11
C ASP A 76 -32.42 5.54 -9.33
N PHE A 77 -32.16 4.66 -8.36
CA PHE A 77 -33.19 4.17 -7.44
C PHE A 77 -33.75 5.32 -6.57
N ASN A 78 -32.89 6.22 -6.10
CA ASN A 78 -33.28 7.34 -5.23
C ASN A 78 -34.17 8.39 -5.91
N LYS A 79 -34.27 8.40 -7.25
CA LYS A 79 -35.23 9.25 -7.96
C LYS A 79 -36.68 8.81 -7.73
N GLN A 80 -36.91 7.59 -7.21
CA GLN A 80 -38.23 7.00 -6.99
C GLN A 80 -39.10 6.94 -8.26
N GLU A 81 -38.46 6.76 -9.42
CA GLU A 81 -39.12 6.66 -10.72
C GLU A 81 -39.22 5.20 -11.17
N LEU A 82 -39.08 4.95 -12.47
CA LEU A 82 -39.13 3.65 -13.12
C LEU A 82 -38.31 2.57 -12.41
N VAL A 83 -37.03 2.84 -12.15
CA VAL A 83 -36.09 1.89 -11.54
C VAL A 83 -36.54 1.46 -10.14
N TYR A 84 -37.10 2.41 -9.38
CA TYR A 84 -37.64 2.16 -8.04
C TYR A 84 -38.87 1.24 -8.09
N CYS A 85 -39.81 1.51 -9.00
CA CYS A 85 -40.99 0.66 -9.19
C CYS A 85 -40.63 -0.74 -9.70
N LEU A 86 -39.65 -0.85 -10.61
CA LEU A 86 -39.18 -2.13 -11.12
C LEU A 86 -38.59 -2.99 -9.99
N ALA A 87 -37.73 -2.40 -9.16
CA ALA A 87 -37.12 -3.08 -8.03
C ALA A 87 -38.19 -3.56 -7.02
N GLY A 88 -39.05 -2.65 -6.56
CA GLY A 88 -40.09 -2.96 -5.56
C GLY A 88 -41.13 -3.98 -6.02
N SER A 89 -41.41 -4.05 -7.32
CA SER A 89 -42.38 -5.01 -7.88
C SER A 89 -41.80 -6.40 -8.16
N ASN A 90 -40.50 -6.53 -8.46
CA ASN A 90 -39.91 -7.79 -8.89
C ASN A 90 -38.95 -8.44 -7.88
N PHE A 91 -38.47 -7.72 -6.88
CA PHE A 91 -37.39 -8.18 -6.00
C PHE A 91 -37.69 -7.96 -4.51
N GLU A 92 -36.91 -8.60 -3.65
CA GLU A 92 -37.00 -8.54 -2.17
C GLU A 92 -35.75 -7.90 -1.53
N GLU A 93 -34.66 -7.83 -2.27
CA GLU A 93 -33.35 -7.35 -1.82
C GLU A 93 -32.70 -6.47 -2.90
N MET A 94 -31.89 -5.51 -2.48
CA MET A 94 -31.11 -4.66 -3.38
C MET A 94 -29.63 -4.62 -3.02
N THR A 95 -28.80 -4.49 -4.05
CA THR A 95 -27.38 -4.15 -3.93
C THR A 95 -27.13 -2.80 -4.61
N ALA A 96 -26.45 -1.88 -3.92
CA ALA A 96 -26.37 -0.46 -4.29
C ALA A 96 -25.38 -0.12 -5.43
N GLY A 97 -24.96 -1.11 -6.23
CA GLY A 97 -23.89 -0.97 -7.21
C GLY A 97 -22.62 -0.43 -6.55
N ASN A 98 -22.18 0.77 -6.98
CA ASN A 98 -20.96 1.39 -6.43
C ASN A 98 -21.17 2.18 -5.14
N ALA A 99 -22.40 2.57 -4.78
CA ALA A 99 -22.63 3.62 -3.78
C ALA A 99 -22.18 3.26 -2.36
N MET A 100 -22.00 1.97 -2.04
CA MET A 100 -21.51 1.48 -0.76
C MET A 100 -20.04 1.06 -0.79
N LYS A 101 -19.33 1.28 -1.90
CA LYS A 101 -17.89 1.00 -2.01
C LYS A 101 -17.06 2.15 -1.44
N TYR A 102 -15.88 1.82 -0.93
CA TYR A 102 -14.97 2.77 -0.27
C TYR A 102 -14.74 4.06 -1.09
N ALA A 103 -14.32 3.96 -2.36
CA ALA A 103 -14.05 5.15 -3.17
C ALA A 103 -15.27 6.05 -3.43
N SER A 104 -16.50 5.56 -3.28
CA SER A 104 -17.71 6.38 -3.41
C SER A 104 -18.04 7.18 -2.15
N CYS A 105 -17.48 6.79 -1.00
CA CYS A 105 -17.80 7.39 0.29
C CYS A 105 -16.61 8.06 0.96
N VAL A 106 -15.36 7.81 0.52
CA VAL A 106 -14.15 8.37 1.14
C VAL A 106 -13.43 9.32 0.18
N LYS A 107 -13.28 10.59 0.59
CA LYS A 107 -12.58 11.64 -0.17
C LYS A 107 -11.06 11.57 0.05
N ASP A 108 -10.30 12.26 -0.80
CA ASP A 108 -8.82 12.27 -0.77
C ASP A 108 -8.22 12.83 0.54
N ASP A 109 -8.99 13.61 1.28
CA ASP A 109 -8.61 14.16 2.59
C ASP A 109 -9.01 13.25 3.77
N GLY A 110 -9.68 12.12 3.49
CA GLY A 110 -10.18 11.17 4.49
C GLY A 110 -11.56 11.49 5.02
N THR A 111 -12.23 12.52 4.53
CA THR A 111 -13.61 12.83 4.94
C THR A 111 -14.60 11.85 4.31
N PHE A 112 -15.58 11.42 5.12
CA PHE A 112 -16.64 10.52 4.67
C PHE A 112 -17.87 11.27 4.16
N ASP A 113 -18.50 10.75 3.10
CA ASP A 113 -19.77 11.22 2.55
C ASP A 113 -20.72 10.04 2.32
N PHE A 114 -21.63 9.85 3.26
CA PHE A 114 -22.61 8.75 3.24
C PHE A 114 -24.01 9.20 2.81
N ASN A 115 -24.18 10.42 2.28
CA ASN A 115 -25.52 10.96 2.01
C ASN A 115 -26.31 10.10 1.03
N THR A 116 -25.69 9.70 -0.09
CA THR A 116 -26.33 8.81 -1.07
C THR A 116 -26.71 7.45 -0.47
N VAL A 117 -25.88 6.91 0.43
CA VAL A 117 -26.16 5.65 1.14
C VAL A 117 -27.36 5.81 2.06
N LYS A 118 -27.44 6.89 2.84
CA LYS A 118 -28.56 7.17 3.75
C LYS A 118 -29.88 7.33 3.00
N ASP A 119 -29.87 8.07 1.89
CA ASP A 119 -31.04 8.23 1.02
C ASP A 119 -31.46 6.88 0.43
N PHE A 120 -30.49 6.08 -0.01
CA PHE A 120 -30.74 4.74 -0.54
C PHE A 120 -31.36 3.79 0.48
N VAL A 121 -30.82 3.74 1.70
CA VAL A 121 -31.35 2.93 2.79
C VAL A 121 -32.78 3.35 3.14
N THR A 122 -33.04 4.66 3.22
CA THR A 122 -34.38 5.20 3.49
C THR A 122 -35.38 4.79 2.40
N ASN A 123 -35.00 4.96 1.13
CA ASN A 123 -35.87 4.59 0.00
C ASN A 123 -36.10 3.07 -0.07
N ALA A 124 -35.09 2.25 0.22
CA ALA A 124 -35.25 0.80 0.26
C ALA A 124 -36.19 0.37 1.40
N GLN A 125 -36.06 0.98 2.58
CA GLN A 125 -37.00 0.80 3.69
C GLN A 125 -38.43 1.15 3.28
N ASP A 126 -38.63 2.30 2.65
CA ASP A 126 -39.94 2.75 2.18
C ASP A 126 -40.55 1.81 1.14
N ALA A 127 -39.70 1.19 0.30
CA ALA A 127 -40.08 0.16 -0.67
C ALA A 127 -40.33 -1.23 -0.05
N GLY A 128 -40.01 -1.44 1.23
CA GLY A 128 -40.04 -2.77 1.85
C GLY A 128 -38.96 -3.72 1.33
N LEU A 129 -37.87 -3.18 0.77
CA LEU A 129 -36.75 -3.93 0.22
C LEU A 129 -35.63 -4.06 1.26
N THR A 130 -35.13 -5.27 1.44
CA THR A 130 -33.89 -5.51 2.18
C THR A 130 -32.68 -5.07 1.36
N ILE A 131 -31.51 -4.97 1.99
CA ILE A 131 -30.27 -4.58 1.31
C ILE A 131 -29.19 -5.61 1.61
N TYR A 132 -28.44 -5.96 0.58
CA TYR A 132 -27.18 -6.68 0.66
C TYR A 132 -26.03 -5.71 0.41
N GLY A 133 -25.24 -5.43 1.44
CA GLY A 133 -24.20 -4.40 1.42
C GLY A 133 -22.94 -4.83 0.66
N HIS A 134 -22.42 -3.92 -0.19
CA HIS A 134 -21.35 -4.19 -1.15
C HIS A 134 -20.41 -2.97 -1.21
N THR A 135 -19.25 -2.96 -0.56
CA THR A 135 -18.54 -4.00 0.21
C THR A 135 -17.68 -3.34 1.29
N LEU A 136 -17.33 -4.03 2.37
CA LEU A 136 -16.62 -3.43 3.52
C LEU A 136 -15.09 -3.41 3.34
N ALA A 137 -14.50 -4.49 2.85
CA ALA A 137 -13.07 -4.57 2.54
C ALA A 137 -12.84 -5.14 1.14
N TRP A 138 -12.09 -4.40 0.32
CA TRP A 138 -11.73 -4.82 -1.03
C TRP A 138 -10.41 -4.18 -1.43
N HIS A 139 -9.72 -4.79 -2.40
CA HIS A 139 -8.47 -4.25 -2.91
C HIS A 139 -8.70 -3.18 -4.00
N SER A 140 -9.78 -3.32 -4.77
CA SER A 140 -10.17 -2.37 -5.82
C SER A 140 -11.12 -1.30 -5.31
N GLN A 141 -11.27 -0.22 -6.09
CA GLN A 141 -12.12 0.94 -5.80
C GLN A 141 -11.93 1.49 -4.36
N GLN A 142 -10.67 1.55 -3.91
CA GLN A 142 -10.27 2.20 -2.66
C GLN A 142 -9.83 3.65 -2.93
N ASN A 143 -9.95 4.55 -1.95
CA ASN A 143 -9.30 5.86 -2.06
C ASN A 143 -7.80 5.69 -1.73
N LYS A 144 -7.06 5.20 -2.72
CA LYS A 144 -5.63 4.92 -2.58
C LYS A 144 -4.82 6.15 -2.21
N LYS A 145 -5.20 7.33 -2.72
CA LYS A 145 -4.48 8.58 -2.42
C LYS A 145 -4.54 8.91 -0.94
N TYR A 146 -5.72 8.79 -0.33
CA TYR A 146 -5.88 8.95 1.11
C TYR A 146 -5.12 7.86 1.89
N LEU A 147 -5.32 6.58 1.55
CA LEU A 147 -4.67 5.47 2.25
C LEU A 147 -3.13 5.54 2.18
N SER A 148 -2.59 5.87 1.00
CA SER A 148 -1.14 6.05 0.80
C SER A 148 -0.60 7.23 1.61
N LYS A 149 -1.39 8.31 1.78
CA LYS A 149 -1.01 9.45 2.63
C LYS A 149 -0.94 9.06 4.10
N LEU A 150 -1.80 8.15 4.58
CA LEU A 150 -1.75 7.68 5.98
C LEU A 150 -0.44 6.96 6.30
N ILE A 151 0.09 6.22 5.33
CA ILE A 151 1.31 5.42 5.46
C ILE A 151 2.55 6.10 4.87
N ALA A 152 2.43 7.35 4.43
CA ALA A 152 3.55 8.13 3.96
C ALA A 152 4.53 8.45 5.10
N ASP A 153 5.80 8.60 4.75
CA ASP A 153 6.84 9.00 5.68
C ASP A 153 6.45 10.27 6.44
N LYS A 154 6.83 10.34 7.71
CA LYS A 154 6.63 11.52 8.54
C LYS A 154 7.55 12.62 8.03
N GLU A 155 6.98 13.68 7.47
CA GLU A 155 7.75 14.91 7.22
C GLU A 155 8.32 15.43 8.54
N ILE A 156 9.64 15.59 8.60
CA ILE A 156 10.25 16.33 9.69
C ILE A 156 9.99 17.80 9.38
N GLN A 157 9.38 18.53 10.31
CA GLN A 157 9.32 19.99 10.28
C GLN A 157 10.74 20.54 10.48
N VAL A 158 11.54 20.53 9.42
CA VAL A 158 12.84 21.19 9.39
C VAL A 158 12.56 22.63 8.99
N ASP A 159 12.86 23.59 9.88
CA ASP A 159 12.84 25.00 9.50
C ASP A 159 13.88 25.20 8.37
N PRO A 160 13.46 25.52 7.13
CA PRO A 160 14.38 25.67 6.01
C PRO A 160 15.36 26.84 6.20
N SER A 161 15.16 27.69 7.21
CA SER A 161 16.08 28.77 7.60
C SER A 161 17.14 28.34 8.63
N GLN A 162 16.99 27.17 9.27
CA GLN A 162 17.99 26.66 10.19
C GLN A 162 19.19 26.14 9.38
N LYS A 163 20.30 26.87 9.45
CA LYS A 163 21.60 26.45 8.90
C LYS A 163 22.49 25.99 10.06
N VAL A 164 23.11 24.82 9.94
CA VAL A 164 24.10 24.34 10.91
C VAL A 164 25.50 24.63 10.37
N ASP A 165 26.30 25.36 11.13
CA ASP A 165 27.72 25.57 10.82
C ASP A 165 28.49 24.29 11.15
N LYS A 166 29.01 23.60 10.12
CA LYS A 166 29.95 22.49 10.24
C LYS A 166 31.37 23.02 10.26
N VAL A 167 32.22 22.50 11.13
CA VAL A 167 33.64 22.91 11.24
C VAL A 167 34.48 22.06 10.29
N ASP A 168 35.02 22.70 9.25
CA ASP A 168 35.90 22.07 8.24
C ASP A 168 37.36 22.03 8.70
N ALA A 169 37.77 23.03 9.49
CA ALA A 169 39.07 23.05 10.13
C ALA A 169 39.07 23.92 11.38
N TYR A 170 39.93 23.57 12.33
CA TYR A 170 40.12 24.32 13.57
C TYR A 170 41.58 24.31 13.99
N THR A 171 42.18 25.49 14.07
CA THR A 171 43.52 25.71 14.61
C THR A 171 43.38 26.39 15.98
N ASP A 172 43.78 25.68 17.03
CA ASP A 172 43.83 26.20 18.41
C ASP A 172 45.29 26.44 18.81
N PHE A 173 45.70 27.71 18.88
CA PHE A 173 47.08 28.06 19.21
C PHE A 173 47.43 27.83 20.69
N SER A 174 46.44 27.61 21.56
CA SER A 174 46.68 27.31 22.98
C SER A 174 47.36 25.95 23.20
N LYS A 175 47.26 25.06 22.21
CA LYS A 175 47.84 23.71 22.23
C LYS A 175 49.24 23.65 21.61
N MET A 176 49.85 24.80 21.30
CA MET A 176 51.07 24.88 20.51
C MET A 176 52.15 25.68 21.24
N ASN A 177 53.41 25.26 21.07
CA ASN A 177 54.58 25.92 21.67
C ASN A 177 55.50 26.57 20.62
N SER A 178 55.23 26.37 19.33
CA SER A 178 55.97 26.93 18.20
C SER A 178 55.07 27.00 16.96
N PHE A 179 55.37 27.90 16.03
CA PHE A 179 54.59 28.06 14.79
C PHE A 179 54.60 26.75 13.97
N PRO A 180 53.43 26.14 13.68
CA PRO A 180 53.36 24.76 13.16
C PRO A 180 53.30 24.67 11.63
N PHE A 181 53.21 25.80 10.93
CA PHE A 181 52.94 25.85 9.49
C PHE A 181 54.17 26.21 8.65
N TYR A 182 54.04 26.04 7.34
CA TYR A 182 55.04 26.48 6.37
C TYR A 182 55.35 27.99 6.51
N VAL A 183 56.63 28.34 6.45
CA VAL A 183 57.12 29.71 6.65
C VAL A 183 57.29 30.43 5.32
N MET A 184 56.66 31.60 5.17
CA MET A 184 56.67 32.43 3.96
C MET A 184 57.47 33.71 4.18
N ASP A 185 58.77 33.56 4.45
CA ASP A 185 59.72 34.64 4.78
C ASP A 185 59.45 35.41 6.10
N TYR A 186 58.35 35.09 6.77
CA TYR A 186 57.96 35.63 8.07
C TYR A 186 57.42 34.53 8.99
N THR A 187 57.83 34.55 10.25
CA THR A 187 57.41 33.58 11.27
C THR A 187 56.79 34.31 12.47
N PRO A 188 55.48 34.17 12.70
CA PRO A 188 54.85 34.61 13.94
C PRO A 188 55.40 33.86 15.16
N GLU A 189 55.36 34.50 16.32
CA GLU A 189 55.71 33.86 17.60
C GLU A 189 54.45 33.24 18.23
N ILE A 190 54.55 32.07 18.85
CA ILE A 190 53.50 31.57 19.75
C ILE A 190 53.97 31.77 21.18
N LYS A 191 53.23 32.56 21.95
CA LYS A 191 53.54 32.86 23.34
C LYS A 191 52.28 32.80 24.19
N ASP A 192 52.34 32.08 25.29
CA ASP A 192 51.23 31.89 26.24
C ASP A 192 49.93 31.42 25.54
N GLY A 193 50.07 30.54 24.53
CA GLY A 193 48.95 30.00 23.76
C GLY A 193 48.31 30.98 22.78
N ILE A 194 49.00 32.07 22.43
CA ILE A 194 48.54 33.10 21.49
C ILE A 194 49.56 33.22 20.36
N LEU A 195 49.08 33.20 19.11
CA LEU A 195 49.88 33.58 17.96
C LEU A 195 50.04 35.10 17.94
N ILE A 196 51.27 35.59 17.93
CA ILE A 196 51.65 37.01 17.93
C ILE A 196 52.46 37.30 16.67
N SER A 197 51.95 38.23 15.88
CA SER A 197 52.53 38.67 14.61
C SER A 197 52.84 40.16 14.70
N LYS A 198 54.13 40.50 14.84
CA LYS A 198 54.61 41.89 14.85
C LYS A 198 54.90 42.44 13.46
N TYR A 199 54.56 43.71 13.21
CA TYR A 199 54.83 44.32 11.91
C TYR A 199 56.34 44.39 11.60
N PRO A 200 56.83 43.77 10.51
CA PRO A 200 58.26 43.72 10.20
C PRO A 200 58.78 44.95 9.45
N GLY A 201 57.97 46.00 9.26
CA GLY A 201 58.35 47.20 8.51
C GLY A 201 58.21 47.07 6.99
N LYS A 202 57.65 45.96 6.50
CA LYS A 202 57.40 45.67 5.08
C LYS A 202 56.22 44.70 4.94
N TRP A 203 55.69 44.58 3.74
CA TRP A 203 54.66 43.59 3.38
C TRP A 203 55.00 42.17 3.84
N TYR A 204 54.03 41.45 4.40
CA TYR A 204 54.19 40.08 4.91
C TYR A 204 52.86 39.30 5.01
N GLN A 205 52.98 37.97 5.13
CA GLN A 205 51.87 37.02 5.29
C GLN A 205 52.32 35.74 6.02
N TYR A 206 51.37 34.96 6.55
CA TYR A 206 51.62 33.70 7.22
C TYR A 206 50.38 32.80 7.27
N PHE A 207 50.60 31.48 7.33
CA PHE A 207 49.54 30.48 7.46
C PHE A 207 48.89 30.51 8.86
N VAL A 208 47.60 30.20 8.90
CA VAL A 208 46.85 30.00 10.14
C VAL A 208 45.99 28.73 10.14
N VAL A 209 45.72 28.17 8.96
CA VAL A 209 45.11 26.84 8.76
C VAL A 209 45.75 26.23 7.51
N ASP A 210 45.94 24.92 7.47
CA ASP A 210 46.48 24.22 6.31
C ASP A 210 45.64 22.98 5.97
N ASN A 211 45.60 22.63 4.68
CA ASN A 211 45.06 21.40 4.11
C ASN A 211 43.64 21.00 4.60
N TYR A 212 42.70 21.95 4.64
CA TYR A 212 41.30 21.66 4.95
C TYR A 212 40.52 21.24 3.68
N PRO A 213 39.56 20.31 3.80
CA PRO A 213 38.81 19.80 2.66
C PRO A 213 37.79 20.83 2.14
N VAL A 214 37.60 20.85 0.83
CA VAL A 214 36.61 21.68 0.14
C VAL A 214 35.83 20.82 -0.84
N ASP A 215 34.52 20.81 -0.68
CA ASP A 215 33.58 20.26 -1.66
C ASP A 215 33.38 21.26 -2.81
N VAL A 216 34.10 21.02 -3.92
CA VAL A 216 34.10 21.88 -5.11
C VAL A 216 32.80 21.76 -5.92
N ASP A 217 32.13 20.62 -5.86
CA ASP A 217 30.91 20.34 -6.63
C ASP A 217 29.70 21.02 -6.00
N ALA A 218 29.64 21.06 -4.66
CA ALA A 218 28.56 21.70 -3.93
C ALA A 218 28.61 23.24 -3.95
N LYS A 219 29.68 23.86 -4.50
CA LYS A 219 29.86 25.32 -4.59
C LYS A 219 29.56 26.06 -3.26
N ARG A 220 29.96 25.45 -2.14
CA ARG A 220 29.63 25.92 -0.78
C ARG A 220 30.28 27.27 -0.48
N GLU A 221 29.69 27.98 0.48
CA GLU A 221 30.33 29.12 1.14
C GLU A 221 31.09 28.63 2.38
N TYR A 222 32.34 29.06 2.52
CA TYR A 222 33.18 28.78 3.68
C TYR A 222 33.45 30.08 4.44
N LYS A 223 33.14 30.08 5.73
CA LYS A 223 33.39 31.18 6.67
C LYS A 223 34.66 30.90 7.45
N VAL A 224 35.64 31.78 7.33
CA VAL A 224 36.83 31.79 8.20
C VAL A 224 36.53 32.73 9.37
N THR A 225 36.54 32.21 10.58
CA THR A 225 36.35 32.98 11.82
C THR A 225 37.60 32.86 12.69
N ALA A 226 38.06 33.98 13.23
CA ALA A 226 39.19 34.02 14.14
C ALA A 226 38.87 34.85 15.39
N MET A 227 39.30 34.36 16.56
CA MET A 227 39.38 35.20 17.76
C MET A 227 40.69 35.97 17.70
N ILE A 228 40.60 37.25 17.34
CA ILE A 228 41.74 38.08 16.94
C ILE A 228 41.65 39.48 17.57
N LYS A 229 42.81 40.12 17.77
CA LYS A 229 42.94 41.55 18.04
C LYS A 229 44.20 42.10 17.36
N ALA A 230 44.29 43.41 17.25
CA ALA A 230 45.48 44.12 16.77
C ALA A 230 45.91 45.22 17.76
N SER A 231 47.08 45.82 17.58
CA SER A 231 47.52 46.98 18.39
C SER A 231 46.83 48.29 18.02
N GLU A 232 46.22 48.35 16.84
CA GLU A 232 45.40 49.45 16.35
C GLU A 232 44.25 48.91 15.48
N ASP A 233 43.24 49.73 15.23
CA ASP A 233 42.10 49.35 14.40
C ASP A 233 42.49 49.39 12.92
N GLY A 234 42.05 48.39 12.13
CA GLY A 234 42.40 48.29 10.73
C GLY A 234 41.75 47.12 10.01
N GLN A 235 42.31 46.77 8.85
CA GLN A 235 41.90 45.62 8.05
C GLN A 235 43.12 44.86 7.54
N ILE A 236 43.02 43.55 7.51
CA ILE A 236 44.00 42.65 6.89
C ILE A 236 43.33 41.84 5.79
N ASP A 237 44.10 41.41 4.80
CA ASP A 237 43.61 40.42 3.85
C ASP A 237 43.70 39.02 4.46
N VAL A 238 42.68 38.23 4.23
CA VAL A 238 42.62 36.81 4.55
C VAL A 238 42.41 36.07 3.25
N GLN A 239 43.27 35.10 2.98
CA GLN A 239 43.23 34.31 1.76
C GLN A 239 42.86 32.87 2.06
N THR A 240 42.12 32.27 1.13
CA THR A 240 41.89 30.82 1.11
C THR A 240 41.93 30.26 -0.31
N GLY A 241 42.13 28.94 -0.44
CA GLY A 241 42.33 28.22 -1.69
C GLY A 241 43.66 27.48 -1.70
N ASN A 242 44.23 27.26 -2.89
CA ASN A 242 45.58 26.76 -3.05
C ASN A 242 46.44 27.75 -3.87
N TRP A 243 47.74 27.50 -3.99
CA TRP A 243 48.67 28.39 -4.70
C TRP A 243 48.32 28.68 -6.18
N GLY A 244 47.48 27.86 -6.82
CA GLY A 244 47.01 28.08 -8.19
C GLY A 244 45.66 28.78 -8.30
N ALA A 245 44.90 28.89 -7.20
CA ALA A 245 43.53 29.41 -7.18
C ALA A 245 43.17 30.01 -5.80
N THR A 246 43.95 30.97 -5.33
CA THR A 246 43.67 31.72 -4.10
C THR A 246 42.60 32.80 -4.33
N THR A 247 41.71 32.96 -3.36
CA THR A 247 40.79 34.11 -3.23
C THR A 247 41.08 34.88 -1.95
N SER A 248 40.78 36.18 -1.93
CA SER A 248 41.13 37.10 -0.83
C SER A 248 39.92 37.90 -0.37
N GLN A 249 39.76 38.08 0.93
CA GLN A 249 38.72 38.88 1.57
C GLN A 249 39.31 39.74 2.69
N LYS A 250 38.71 40.90 2.95
CA LYS A 250 39.17 41.80 4.02
C LYS A 250 38.54 41.44 5.36
N MET A 251 39.36 41.19 6.37
CA MET A 251 38.94 40.99 7.77
C MET A 251 39.30 42.23 8.60
N SER A 252 38.31 42.80 9.28
CA SER A 252 38.55 43.90 10.21
C SER A 252 39.22 43.40 11.49
N VAL A 253 40.17 44.18 12.01
CA VAL A 253 40.85 43.94 13.30
C VAL A 253 40.72 45.18 14.18
N SER A 254 40.71 44.98 15.50
CA SER A 254 40.62 46.09 16.46
C SER A 254 41.46 45.85 17.70
N THR A 255 41.61 46.89 18.53
CA THR A 255 42.35 46.83 19.80
C THR A 255 41.79 45.86 20.84
N GLN A 256 40.57 45.36 20.64
CA GLN A 256 39.88 44.44 21.56
C GLN A 256 39.84 43.01 21.00
N TRP A 257 39.90 42.01 21.87
CA TRP A 257 39.64 40.63 21.48
C TRP A 257 38.21 40.48 20.97
N LYS A 258 38.07 40.09 19.71
CA LYS A 258 36.77 39.87 19.08
C LYS A 258 36.83 38.72 18.10
N GLU A 259 35.73 38.00 17.95
CA GLU A 259 35.52 37.12 16.81
C GLU A 259 35.31 37.95 15.55
N GLN A 260 36.16 37.74 14.56
CA GLN A 260 36.07 38.36 13.25
C GLN A 260 35.94 37.27 12.20
N SER A 261 35.07 37.50 11.22
CA SER A 261 34.75 36.50 10.20
C SER A 261 34.74 37.10 8.81
N VAL A 262 35.14 36.30 7.83
CA VAL A 262 34.98 36.59 6.40
C VAL A 262 34.49 35.33 5.70
N THR A 263 33.68 35.49 4.65
CA THR A 263 33.09 34.38 3.90
C THR A 263 33.69 34.33 2.50
N PHE A 264 34.00 33.12 2.04
CA PHE A 264 34.53 32.82 0.72
C PHE A 264 33.56 31.91 -0.03
N SER A 265 33.31 32.23 -1.29
CA SER A 265 32.47 31.47 -2.20
C SER A 265 33.26 31.07 -3.44
N GLY A 266 32.90 29.96 -4.09
CA GLY A 266 33.47 29.58 -5.37
C GLY A 266 34.92 29.10 -5.31
N LEU A 267 35.29 28.41 -4.23
CA LEU A 267 36.57 27.71 -4.16
C LEU A 267 36.57 26.54 -5.16
N THR A 268 37.64 26.41 -5.94
CA THR A 268 37.75 25.46 -7.06
C THR A 268 38.73 24.33 -6.80
N THR A 269 39.19 24.18 -5.56
CA THR A 269 40.28 23.28 -5.18
C THR A 269 39.84 22.41 -4.02
N GLU A 270 39.97 21.09 -4.12
CA GLU A 270 39.50 20.13 -3.11
C GLU A 270 40.19 20.23 -1.75
N LYS A 271 41.37 20.86 -1.71
CA LYS A 271 42.15 21.12 -0.50
C LYS A 271 42.58 22.58 -0.50
N ALA A 272 42.37 23.25 0.63
CA ALA A 272 42.66 24.66 0.78
C ALA A 272 43.42 24.95 2.09
N PHE A 273 44.06 26.11 2.14
CA PHE A 273 44.68 26.67 3.34
C PHE A 273 44.04 28.00 3.70
N VAL A 274 44.31 28.52 4.91
CA VAL A 274 44.01 29.91 5.27
C VAL A 274 45.30 30.65 5.57
N VAL A 275 45.50 31.78 4.90
CA VAL A 275 46.64 32.69 5.09
C VAL A 275 46.13 34.03 5.57
N PHE A 276 46.73 34.54 6.64
CA PHE A 276 46.62 35.95 6.99
C PHE A 276 47.69 36.72 6.23
N GLN A 277 47.27 37.73 5.49
CA GLN A 277 48.12 38.65 4.74
C GLN A 277 47.89 40.08 5.26
N PRO A 278 48.50 40.46 6.39
CA PRO A 278 48.41 41.83 6.89
C PRO A 278 48.98 42.86 5.92
N GLY A 279 49.92 42.45 5.05
CA GLY A 279 50.54 43.34 4.08
C GLY A 279 51.29 44.48 4.77
N ASP A 280 50.93 45.73 4.46
CA ASP A 280 51.55 46.92 5.04
C ASP A 280 50.83 47.43 6.31
N PHE A 281 49.92 46.65 6.89
CA PHE A 281 49.28 46.98 8.16
C PHE A 281 50.34 47.07 9.28
N ALA A 282 50.50 48.28 9.85
CA ALA A 282 51.57 48.60 10.78
C ALA A 282 51.36 48.09 12.21
N GLY A 283 50.17 47.57 12.51
CA GLY A 283 49.82 47.05 13.83
C GLY A 283 50.25 45.60 14.08
N ASP A 284 50.54 45.29 15.34
CA ASP A 284 50.81 43.93 15.80
C ASP A 284 49.50 43.15 15.95
N ILE A 285 49.44 41.93 15.44
CA ILE A 285 48.25 41.08 15.45
C ILE A 285 48.41 39.97 16.49
N SER A 286 47.36 39.69 17.25
CA SER A 286 47.29 38.55 18.16
C SER A 286 46.08 37.68 17.83
N CYS A 287 46.26 36.37 17.74
CA CYS A 287 45.20 35.42 17.43
C CYS A 287 45.21 34.22 18.39
N LYS A 288 44.04 33.84 18.92
CA LYS A 288 43.90 32.66 19.81
C LYS A 288 43.58 31.39 19.05
N TRP A 289 42.68 31.47 18.07
CA TRP A 289 42.28 30.34 17.25
C TRP A 289 41.69 30.84 15.94
N VAL A 290 41.71 29.96 14.94
CA VAL A 290 41.04 30.14 13.65
C VAL A 290 40.20 28.91 13.35
N LYS A 291 38.98 29.11 12.86
CA LYS A 291 38.10 28.05 12.40
C LYS A 291 37.61 28.33 11.00
N VAL A 292 37.46 27.28 10.20
CA VAL A 292 36.79 27.30 8.91
C VAL A 292 35.50 26.52 9.06
N THR A 293 34.39 27.10 8.61
CA THR A 293 33.08 26.45 8.68
C THR A 293 32.29 26.66 7.40
N HIS A 294 31.51 25.68 6.98
CA HIS A 294 30.45 25.88 6.01
C HIS A 294 29.09 25.67 6.66
N SER A 295 28.07 26.31 6.10
CA SER A 295 26.69 26.11 6.54
C SER A 295 25.99 25.12 5.62
N GLU A 296 25.36 24.09 6.19
CA GLU A 296 24.48 23.17 5.46
C GLU A 296 23.10 23.05 6.12
N ALA A 297 22.12 22.59 5.35
CA ALA A 297 20.79 22.30 5.86
C ALA A 297 20.89 21.12 6.85
N PRO A 298 20.18 21.14 7.99
CA PRO A 298 20.10 19.99 8.88
C PRO A 298 19.38 18.86 8.16
N VAL A 299 20.16 17.91 7.66
CA VAL A 299 19.68 16.64 7.12
C VAL A 299 19.87 15.57 8.19
N MET A 300 18.85 14.73 8.38
CA MET A 300 18.98 13.56 9.23
C MET A 300 19.56 12.42 8.39
N GLU A 301 20.57 11.75 8.91
CA GLU A 301 21.10 10.53 8.34
C GLU A 301 20.23 9.37 8.82
N ILE A 302 19.54 8.72 7.88
CA ILE A 302 18.76 7.51 8.12
C ILE A 302 19.63 6.33 7.79
N GLU A 303 19.79 5.45 8.78
CA GLU A 303 20.51 4.20 8.64
C GLU A 303 19.50 3.08 8.39
N THR A 304 19.48 2.55 7.17
CA THR A 304 18.66 1.39 6.80
C THR A 304 19.54 0.15 6.82
N GLU A 305 19.23 -0.82 7.68
CA GLU A 305 19.89 -2.13 7.69
C GLU A 305 19.69 -2.81 6.33
N VAL A 306 20.80 -3.11 5.65
CA VAL A 306 20.79 -3.79 4.35
C VAL A 306 21.24 -5.24 4.47
N HIS A 307 22.21 -5.51 5.35
CA HIS A 307 22.77 -6.84 5.56
C HIS A 307 23.10 -7.08 7.03
N LYS A 308 22.99 -8.33 7.48
CA LYS A 308 23.32 -8.75 8.84
C LYS A 308 23.84 -10.18 8.85
N GLU A 309 24.94 -10.39 9.56
CA GLU A 309 25.57 -11.68 9.74
C GLU A 309 25.59 -12.09 11.22
N THR A 310 25.28 -13.35 11.49
CA THR A 310 25.38 -14.00 12.81
C THR A 310 25.96 -15.40 12.63
N TYR A 311 26.68 -15.91 13.63
CA TYR A 311 27.50 -17.11 13.44
C TYR A 311 26.92 -18.34 14.16
N THR A 312 27.19 -19.52 13.60
CA THR A 312 26.83 -20.82 14.20
C THR A 312 28.09 -21.53 14.67
N ASP A 313 28.04 -22.17 15.84
CA ASP A 313 29.17 -22.88 16.45
C ASP A 313 29.82 -23.89 15.50
N GLY A 314 31.15 -23.90 15.48
CA GLY A 314 31.93 -24.80 14.63
C GLY A 314 33.26 -24.23 14.19
N ASP A 315 33.81 -24.82 13.12
CA ASP A 315 35.02 -24.31 12.47
C ASP A 315 34.77 -22.92 11.85
N PHE A 316 35.85 -22.18 11.57
CA PHE A 316 35.76 -20.86 10.95
C PHE A 316 34.98 -20.94 9.62
N PRO A 317 33.88 -20.18 9.45
CA PRO A 317 32.93 -20.40 8.36
C PRO A 317 33.36 -19.80 7.01
N PHE A 318 34.44 -19.00 7.00
CA PHE A 318 34.85 -18.23 5.83
C PHE A 318 36.23 -18.61 5.30
N TYR A 319 36.63 -17.98 4.18
CA TYR A 319 37.94 -18.18 3.58
C TYR A 319 39.07 -17.82 4.56
N ALA A 320 40.01 -18.73 4.77
CA ALA A 320 41.13 -18.52 5.67
C ALA A 320 42.06 -17.41 5.16
N MET A 321 42.19 -16.31 5.92
CA MET A 321 43.06 -15.19 5.54
C MET A 321 43.76 -14.60 6.75
N GLY A 322 44.98 -15.06 7.03
CA GLY A 322 45.74 -14.67 8.23
C GLY A 322 45.53 -15.68 9.36
N CYS A 323 44.32 -15.80 9.87
CA CYS A 323 43.96 -16.83 10.87
C CYS A 323 42.54 -17.41 10.63
N THR A 324 42.19 -18.46 11.36
CA THR A 324 40.90 -19.17 11.29
C THR A 324 40.32 -19.36 12.69
N PRO A 325 39.87 -18.27 13.35
CA PRO A 325 39.26 -18.35 14.68
C PRO A 325 37.98 -19.20 14.63
N PRO A 326 37.79 -20.20 15.50
CA PRO A 326 36.56 -20.99 15.51
C PRO A 326 35.37 -20.14 15.97
N VAL A 327 34.16 -20.63 15.71
CA VAL A 327 32.94 -20.05 16.27
C VAL A 327 32.57 -20.79 17.55
N ILE A 328 32.50 -20.06 18.67
CA ILE A 328 32.19 -20.61 20.00
C ILE A 328 31.09 -19.75 20.63
N ASN A 329 29.99 -20.38 21.05
CA ASN A 329 28.80 -19.73 21.61
C ASN A 329 28.21 -18.64 20.68
N GLY A 330 28.19 -18.90 19.38
CA GLY A 330 27.66 -18.00 18.34
C GLY A 330 28.56 -16.81 18.02
N ALA A 331 29.81 -16.80 18.49
CA ALA A 331 30.76 -15.73 18.23
C ALA A 331 32.04 -16.25 17.59
N ILE A 332 32.58 -15.52 16.61
CA ILE A 332 33.94 -15.80 16.10
C ILE A 332 34.93 -15.47 17.22
N HIS A 333 35.58 -16.49 17.76
CA HIS A 333 36.43 -16.43 18.94
C HIS A 333 37.91 -16.33 18.55
N PHE A 334 38.44 -15.11 18.52
CA PHE A 334 39.83 -14.83 18.22
C PHE A 334 40.67 -14.73 19.50
N VAL A 335 41.73 -15.54 19.58
CA VAL A 335 42.75 -15.47 20.65
C VAL A 335 44.06 -14.98 20.03
N PRO A 336 44.67 -13.91 20.57
CA PRO A 336 45.88 -13.33 19.99
C PRO A 336 47.09 -14.25 20.20
N THR A 337 47.88 -14.46 19.15
CA THR A 337 49.13 -15.23 19.22
C THR A 337 50.38 -14.36 19.29
N GLY A 338 50.23 -13.05 19.09
CA GLY A 338 51.32 -12.09 18.90
C GLY A 338 51.75 -11.92 17.43
N ASP A 339 51.32 -12.82 16.54
CA ASP A 339 51.54 -12.71 15.10
C ASP A 339 50.46 -11.83 14.44
N TRP A 340 50.80 -11.25 13.29
CA TRP A 340 49.87 -10.47 12.50
C TRP A 340 48.67 -11.32 12.06
N SER A 341 47.46 -10.83 12.34
CA SER A 341 46.20 -11.55 12.09
C SER A 341 45.15 -10.67 11.43
N GLN A 342 44.35 -11.30 10.56
CA GLN A 342 43.06 -10.81 10.08
C GLN A 342 42.14 -12.01 9.82
N PHE A 343 40.86 -11.76 9.60
CA PHE A 343 39.87 -12.77 9.20
C PHE A 343 38.58 -12.09 8.72
N PHE A 344 37.79 -12.79 7.90
CA PHE A 344 36.47 -12.30 7.48
C PHE A 344 35.47 -12.39 8.62
N VAL A 345 34.57 -11.42 8.66
CA VAL A 345 33.38 -11.42 9.52
C VAL A 345 32.07 -11.38 8.71
N MET A 346 32.16 -11.07 7.41
CA MET A 346 31.09 -11.20 6.41
C MET A 346 31.75 -11.25 5.01
N PRO A 347 31.47 -12.25 4.16
CA PRO A 347 32.05 -12.34 2.82
C PRO A 347 31.28 -11.45 1.83
N GLY A 348 31.95 -10.99 0.78
CA GLY A 348 31.37 -10.06 -0.19
C GLY A 348 30.18 -10.64 -0.97
N GLY A 349 30.09 -11.95 -1.13
CA GLY A 349 28.93 -12.60 -1.77
C GLY A 349 27.62 -12.43 -0.98
N ASP A 350 27.72 -12.18 0.32
CA ASP A 350 26.59 -11.96 1.22
C ASP A 350 26.41 -10.46 1.55
N ASN A 351 27.18 -9.58 0.89
CA ASN A 351 27.23 -8.14 1.14
C ASN A 351 27.39 -7.35 -0.17
N GLU A 352 26.43 -7.53 -1.09
CA GLU A 352 26.29 -6.72 -2.29
C GLU A 352 25.71 -5.35 -1.92
N LEU A 353 26.44 -4.28 -2.24
CA LEU A 353 26.09 -2.91 -1.91
C LEU A 353 25.96 -2.07 -3.18
N ASP A 354 25.03 -1.11 -3.18
CA ASP A 354 24.99 -0.04 -4.18
C ASP A 354 25.91 1.12 -3.79
N GLU A 355 26.12 2.07 -4.72
CA GLU A 355 26.82 3.32 -4.43
C GLU A 355 26.19 4.07 -3.24
N GLY A 356 27.00 4.59 -2.33
CA GLY A 356 26.53 5.41 -1.19
C GLY A 356 27.44 5.42 0.04
N ASP A 357 26.94 6.03 1.12
CA ASP A 357 27.59 6.01 2.43
C ASP A 357 26.98 4.90 3.29
N TYR A 358 27.82 4.21 4.06
CA TYR A 358 27.38 3.09 4.90
C TYR A 358 27.95 3.18 6.30
N VAL A 359 27.35 2.44 7.22
CA VAL A 359 27.83 2.21 8.58
C VAL A 359 27.86 0.70 8.83
N VAL A 360 28.94 0.23 9.44
CA VAL A 360 29.05 -1.12 9.96
C VAL A 360 28.95 -1.08 11.48
N TYR A 361 28.01 -1.84 12.04
CA TYR A 361 27.92 -2.14 13.45
C TYR A 361 28.59 -3.48 13.73
N LEU A 362 29.58 -3.47 14.62
CA LEU A 362 30.27 -4.66 15.10
C LEU A 362 29.87 -4.90 16.56
N ASP A 363 29.18 -6.00 16.87
CA ASP A 363 28.91 -6.42 18.26
C ASP A 363 30.05 -7.33 18.73
N LEU A 364 30.85 -6.84 19.68
CA LEU A 364 32.05 -7.51 20.12
C LEU A 364 32.16 -7.61 21.64
N THR A 365 32.85 -8.65 22.11
CA THR A 365 33.35 -8.74 23.49
C THR A 365 34.86 -8.81 23.46
N SER A 366 35.51 -8.04 24.33
CA SER A 366 36.97 -8.10 24.51
C SER A 366 37.33 -8.43 25.96
N ASP A 367 38.41 -9.18 26.17
CA ASP A 367 38.93 -9.45 27.52
C ASP A 367 39.61 -8.24 28.16
N LYS A 368 40.15 -7.32 27.35
CA LYS A 368 40.80 -6.06 27.78
C LYS A 368 40.66 -4.94 26.73
N ASP A 369 40.98 -3.72 27.12
CA ASP A 369 41.08 -2.59 26.19
C ASP A 369 42.20 -2.85 25.17
N ALA A 370 41.96 -2.55 23.89
CA ALA A 370 42.94 -2.77 22.84
C ALA A 370 43.01 -1.60 21.84
N SER A 371 44.16 -1.47 21.19
CA SER A 371 44.39 -0.50 20.12
C SER A 371 45.07 -1.21 18.94
N GLY A 372 44.96 -0.62 17.74
CA GLY A 372 45.53 -1.22 16.53
C GLY A 372 44.64 -2.25 15.84
N VAL A 373 43.38 -2.39 16.25
CA VAL A 373 42.38 -3.16 15.51
C VAL A 373 41.78 -2.30 14.41
N ASP A 374 41.76 -2.83 13.18
CA ASP A 374 41.16 -2.19 12.02
C ASP A 374 40.01 -3.04 11.47
N LEU A 375 39.04 -2.39 10.83
CA LEU A 375 38.03 -3.04 10.00
C LEU A 375 38.21 -2.53 8.58
N THR A 376 38.29 -3.45 7.62
CA THR A 376 38.34 -3.11 6.20
C THR A 376 37.10 -3.64 5.49
N MET A 377 36.44 -2.76 4.74
CA MET A 377 35.39 -3.11 3.78
C MET A 377 35.98 -3.02 2.38
N GLN A 378 36.06 -4.15 1.66
CA GLN A 378 36.85 -4.27 0.43
C GLN A 378 36.07 -4.92 -0.72
N ASN A 379 36.05 -4.27 -1.88
CA ASN A 379 35.36 -4.75 -3.08
C ASN A 379 36.32 -5.35 -4.10
N GLY A 380 36.50 -6.68 -4.01
CA GLY A 380 37.42 -7.43 -4.85
C GLY A 380 38.90 -7.32 -4.44
N TRP A 381 39.78 -7.94 -5.23
CA TRP A 381 41.18 -8.15 -4.87
C TRP A 381 42.11 -7.52 -5.93
N GLY A 382 42.95 -6.56 -5.53
CA GLY A 382 43.94 -5.91 -6.41
C GLY A 382 44.23 -4.46 -6.03
N GLY A 383 45.29 -3.88 -6.59
CA GLY A 383 45.70 -2.49 -6.29
C GLY A 383 44.72 -1.40 -6.76
N THR A 384 43.73 -1.77 -7.57
CA THR A 384 42.65 -0.90 -8.06
C THR A 384 41.30 -1.17 -7.37
N ALA A 385 41.23 -2.17 -6.49
CA ALA A 385 40.02 -2.48 -5.75
C ALA A 385 39.77 -1.44 -4.66
N GLN A 386 38.51 -1.02 -4.46
CA GLN A 386 38.18 -0.10 -3.38
C GLN A 386 38.33 -0.83 -2.04
N ALA A 387 39.05 -0.21 -1.10
CA ALA A 387 39.19 -0.68 0.27
C ALA A 387 39.06 0.50 1.24
N ILE A 388 38.01 0.46 2.06
CA ILE A 388 37.74 1.46 3.09
C ILE A 388 38.17 0.85 4.42
N THR A 389 39.14 1.48 5.11
CA THR A 389 39.67 0.97 6.38
C THR A 389 39.47 2.00 7.48
N ALA A 390 38.89 1.55 8.59
CA ALA A 390 38.63 2.37 9.77
C ALA A 390 39.14 1.68 11.03
N LYS A 391 39.54 2.49 12.03
CA LYS A 391 39.97 2.01 13.34
C LYS A 391 38.76 1.50 14.11
N VAL A 392 38.93 0.38 14.81
CA VAL A 392 37.91 -0.18 15.71
C VAL A 392 38.28 0.16 17.16
N PRO A 393 37.52 1.02 17.85
CA PRO A 393 37.63 1.17 19.30
C PRO A 393 37.31 -0.15 19.99
N VAL A 394 38.21 -0.66 20.82
CA VAL A 394 38.01 -1.91 21.57
C VAL A 394 38.12 -1.62 23.06
N ALA A 395 37.03 -1.82 23.78
CA ALA A 395 36.95 -1.72 25.24
C ALA A 395 36.77 -3.09 25.89
N ALA A 396 37.26 -3.27 27.12
CA ALA A 396 37.00 -4.49 27.89
C ALA A 396 35.48 -4.72 28.10
N GLY A 397 35.03 -5.96 27.94
CA GLY A 397 33.63 -6.35 28.03
C GLY A 397 32.86 -6.26 26.70
N ARG A 398 31.55 -6.52 26.74
CA ARG A 398 30.68 -6.53 25.55
C ARG A 398 30.22 -5.11 25.19
N HIS A 399 30.35 -4.74 23.92
CA HIS A 399 29.95 -3.45 23.39
C HIS A 399 29.70 -3.52 21.88
N SER A 400 28.98 -2.55 21.35
CA SER A 400 28.78 -2.40 19.90
C SER A 400 29.47 -1.14 19.39
N VAL A 401 30.17 -1.27 18.26
CA VAL A 401 30.95 -0.21 17.64
C VAL A 401 30.32 0.18 16.31
N LYS A 402 30.06 1.48 16.15
CA LYS A 402 29.60 2.10 14.89
C LYS A 402 30.81 2.55 14.07
N ILE A 403 30.93 2.08 12.84
CA ILE A 403 32.09 2.34 11.97
C ILE A 403 31.59 2.90 10.64
N GLU A 404 31.94 4.14 10.32
CA GLU A 404 31.55 4.80 9.06
C GLU A 404 32.38 4.29 7.88
N MET A 405 31.69 3.95 6.79
CA MET A 405 32.24 3.47 5.53
C MET A 405 31.72 4.34 4.38
N PRO A 406 32.29 5.54 4.16
CA PRO A 406 31.77 6.50 3.19
C PRO A 406 32.18 6.15 1.75
N LYS A 407 31.41 6.65 0.78
CA LYS A 407 31.73 6.61 -0.67
C LYS A 407 31.97 5.20 -1.24
N VAL A 408 31.14 4.23 -0.85
CA VAL A 408 31.09 2.91 -1.49
C VAL A 408 30.75 3.09 -2.97
N GLU A 409 31.52 2.45 -3.87
CA GLU A 409 31.35 2.56 -5.34
C GLU A 409 30.34 1.57 -5.94
N GLY A 410 29.71 0.75 -5.09
CA GLY A 410 28.86 -0.37 -5.48
C GLY A 410 29.66 -1.65 -5.79
N GLY A 411 29.06 -2.82 -5.56
CA GLY A 411 29.68 -4.14 -5.73
C GLY A 411 29.66 -5.00 -4.47
N ASN A 412 30.49 -6.03 -4.43
CA ASN A 412 30.50 -7.06 -3.39
C ASN A 412 31.62 -6.80 -2.38
N TYR A 413 31.27 -6.39 -1.16
CA TYR A 413 32.25 -5.94 -0.18
C TYR A 413 32.51 -6.98 0.92
N ASP A 414 33.72 -7.53 0.94
CA ASP A 414 34.21 -8.30 2.07
C ASP A 414 34.36 -7.40 3.31
N ILE A 415 33.88 -7.84 4.47
CA ILE A 415 34.15 -7.20 5.76
C ILE A 415 35.18 -8.04 6.51
N ILE A 416 36.35 -7.43 6.71
CA ILE A 416 37.54 -8.08 7.25
C ILE A 416 37.94 -7.38 8.55
N LEU A 417 37.88 -8.11 9.66
CA LEU A 417 38.44 -7.65 10.92
C LEU A 417 39.95 -7.93 10.93
N LYS A 418 40.72 -6.91 11.29
CA LYS A 418 42.19 -6.94 11.30
C LYS A 418 42.68 -6.62 12.72
N PRO A 419 42.73 -7.60 13.62
CA PRO A 419 43.35 -7.42 14.94
C PRO A 419 44.84 -7.08 14.84
N GLN A 420 45.49 -7.40 13.72
CA GLN A 420 46.93 -7.20 13.51
C GLN A 420 47.72 -7.90 14.61
N THR A 421 48.44 -7.15 15.44
CA THR A 421 49.20 -7.67 16.59
C THR A 421 48.56 -7.27 17.93
N ALA A 422 47.27 -6.91 17.94
CA ALA A 422 46.57 -6.53 19.15
C ALA A 422 46.54 -7.70 20.14
N ASP A 423 46.99 -7.44 21.37
CA ASP A 423 46.98 -8.41 22.46
C ASP A 423 45.65 -8.31 23.22
N ALA A 424 44.55 -8.73 22.56
CA ALA A 424 43.24 -8.92 23.18
C ALA A 424 42.47 -10.07 22.54
N THR A 425 41.76 -10.84 23.37
CA THR A 425 40.83 -11.87 22.92
C THR A 425 39.53 -11.20 22.49
N LEU A 426 39.06 -11.49 21.27
CA LEU A 426 37.89 -10.86 20.68
C LEU A 426 36.83 -11.91 20.33
N ASP A 427 35.61 -11.70 20.80
CA ASP A 427 34.43 -12.46 20.38
C ASP A 427 33.54 -11.57 19.52
N VAL A 428 33.42 -11.87 18.23
CA VAL A 428 32.54 -11.14 17.31
C VAL A 428 31.20 -11.86 17.24
N HIS A 429 30.13 -11.25 17.76
CA HIS A 429 28.81 -11.86 17.88
C HIS A 429 27.95 -11.64 16.64
N SER A 430 28.05 -10.45 16.04
CA SER A 430 27.34 -10.13 14.80
C SER A 430 27.96 -8.93 14.08
N VAL A 431 27.73 -8.87 12.78
CA VAL A 431 28.01 -7.70 11.93
C VAL A 431 26.72 -7.25 11.31
N ARG A 432 26.46 -5.94 11.33
CA ARG A 432 25.33 -5.34 10.63
C ARG A 432 25.81 -4.20 9.76
N VAL A 433 25.34 -4.16 8.51
CA VAL A 433 25.63 -3.11 7.53
C VAL A 433 24.37 -2.28 7.31
N CYS A 434 24.49 -0.96 7.45
CA CYS A 434 23.40 -0.03 7.22
C CYS A 434 23.78 0.98 6.13
N LYS A 435 22.89 1.19 5.15
CA LYS A 435 23.01 2.29 4.17
C LYS A 435 22.58 3.60 4.82
N ILE A 436 23.40 4.64 4.69
CA ILE A 436 23.07 6.00 5.08
C ILE A 436 22.37 6.70 3.92
N THR A 437 21.19 7.25 4.20
CA THR A 437 20.50 8.17 3.29
C THR A 437 20.19 9.48 4.01
N LYS A 438 20.36 10.60 3.31
CA LYS A 438 19.99 11.93 3.83
C LYS A 438 18.54 12.20 3.46
N SER A 439 17.68 12.33 4.46
CA SER A 439 16.26 12.61 4.25
C SER A 439 15.72 13.67 5.20
N ASN A 440 14.67 14.33 4.73
CA ASN A 440 13.81 15.28 5.43
C ASN A 440 12.47 14.64 5.84
N SER A 441 12.33 13.32 5.66
CA SER A 441 11.21 12.50 6.14
C SER A 441 11.71 11.25 6.87
N ILE A 442 10.97 10.78 7.88
CA ILE A 442 11.24 9.53 8.58
C ILE A 442 10.25 8.47 8.09
N PRO A 443 10.70 7.36 7.49
CA PRO A 443 9.83 6.26 7.12
C PRO A 443 9.03 5.75 8.32
N LEU A 444 7.76 5.43 8.07
CA LEU A 444 6.96 4.74 9.08
C LEU A 444 7.42 3.30 9.23
N THR A 445 7.48 2.84 10.48
CA THR A 445 7.63 1.40 10.79
C THR A 445 6.38 0.63 10.32
N ASP A 446 6.52 -0.67 10.12
CA ASP A 446 5.40 -1.49 9.67
C ASP A 446 4.30 -1.59 10.74
N GLU A 447 4.65 -1.58 12.02
CA GLU A 447 3.67 -1.48 13.12
C GLU A 447 2.89 -0.15 13.07
N GLU A 448 3.55 0.96 12.75
CA GLU A 448 2.88 2.25 12.61
C GLU A 448 1.94 2.28 11.40
N LYS A 449 2.36 1.71 10.26
CA LYS A 449 1.49 1.58 9.07
C LYS A 449 0.29 0.70 9.39
N LYS A 450 0.51 -0.47 10.00
CA LYS A 450 -0.54 -1.41 10.42
C LYS A 450 -1.53 -0.72 11.35
N SER A 451 -1.05 -0.05 12.41
CA SER A 451 -1.92 0.68 13.35
C SER A 451 -2.77 1.75 12.67
N ARG A 452 -2.19 2.56 11.78
CA ARG A 452 -2.93 3.62 11.06
C ARG A 452 -3.97 3.04 10.11
N LEU A 453 -3.67 1.93 9.44
CA LEU A 453 -4.59 1.28 8.51
C LEU A 453 -5.69 0.50 9.25
N THR A 454 -5.39 -0.12 10.39
CA THR A 454 -6.41 -0.70 11.28
C THR A 454 -7.41 0.37 11.71
N ASP A 455 -6.93 1.54 12.17
CA ASP A 455 -7.80 2.66 12.54
C ASP A 455 -8.64 3.16 11.35
N ALA A 456 -8.05 3.22 10.14
CA ALA A 456 -8.75 3.66 8.94
C ALA A 456 -9.86 2.69 8.51
N MET A 457 -9.56 1.38 8.49
CA MET A 457 -10.55 0.33 8.20
C MET A 457 -11.69 0.35 9.22
N GLY A 458 -11.37 0.42 10.51
CA GLY A 458 -12.38 0.46 11.57
C GLY A 458 -13.29 1.69 11.47
N LYS A 459 -12.74 2.88 11.21
CA LYS A 459 -13.55 4.11 11.01
C LYS A 459 -14.45 4.05 9.78
N TRP A 460 -13.94 3.45 8.70
CA TRP A 460 -14.71 3.24 7.47
C TRP A 460 -15.91 2.32 7.72
N ILE A 461 -15.66 1.15 8.31
CA ILE A 461 -16.71 0.17 8.62
C ILE A 461 -17.71 0.75 9.62
N ASP A 462 -17.23 1.46 10.64
CA ASP A 462 -18.10 2.10 11.63
C ASP A 462 -19.03 3.14 11.01
N GLY A 463 -18.49 4.04 10.16
CA GLY A 463 -19.29 5.04 9.47
C GLY A 463 -20.33 4.44 8.52
N MET A 464 -20.01 3.31 7.86
CA MET A 464 -20.96 2.59 7.02
C MET A 464 -22.08 1.94 7.85
N MET A 465 -21.74 1.31 8.98
CA MET A 465 -22.73 0.73 9.89
C MET A 465 -23.62 1.82 10.53
N GLU A 466 -23.06 2.98 10.89
CA GLU A 466 -23.81 4.14 11.36
C GLU A 466 -24.78 4.65 10.27
N ALA A 467 -24.29 4.80 9.03
CA ALA A 467 -25.10 5.29 7.92
C ALA A 467 -26.28 4.37 7.56
N THR A 468 -26.17 3.09 7.88
CA THR A 468 -27.20 2.08 7.61
C THR A 468 -28.08 1.75 8.81
N ASN A 469 -27.69 2.23 10.01
CA ASN A 469 -28.50 2.28 11.22
C ASN A 469 -29.20 0.94 11.57
N GLY A 470 -28.44 -0.16 11.48
CA GLY A 470 -28.93 -1.49 11.81
C GLY A 470 -29.86 -2.14 10.77
N TYR A 471 -30.19 -1.45 9.68
CA TYR A 471 -31.12 -1.96 8.66
C TYR A 471 -30.48 -2.98 7.72
N VAL A 472 -29.24 -2.73 7.31
CA VAL A 472 -28.49 -3.61 6.41
C VAL A 472 -27.91 -4.75 7.22
N THR A 473 -28.54 -5.92 7.15
CA THR A 473 -28.24 -7.09 7.98
C THR A 473 -27.34 -8.11 7.28
N SER A 474 -26.89 -7.83 6.07
CA SER A 474 -26.02 -8.72 5.30
C SER A 474 -25.02 -7.93 4.48
N TRP A 475 -23.78 -8.38 4.50
CA TRP A 475 -22.66 -7.70 3.85
C TRP A 475 -21.71 -8.68 3.20
N GLU A 476 -21.18 -8.26 2.06
CA GLU A 476 -19.86 -8.68 1.64
C GLU A 476 -18.84 -8.01 2.55
N VAL A 477 -18.31 -8.78 3.50
CA VAL A 477 -17.29 -8.26 4.41
C VAL A 477 -15.96 -8.12 3.70
N VAL A 478 -15.64 -9.07 2.82
CA VAL A 478 -14.47 -9.04 1.94
C VAL A 478 -14.90 -9.42 0.54
N ASN A 479 -14.50 -8.62 -0.45
CA ASN A 479 -14.72 -8.89 -1.87
C ASN A 479 -13.40 -9.26 -2.56
N GLU A 480 -13.42 -10.25 -3.45
CA GLU A 480 -12.34 -10.63 -4.37
C GLU A 480 -10.97 -10.74 -3.71
N ALA A 481 -10.91 -11.57 -2.68
CA ALA A 481 -9.70 -11.78 -1.89
C ALA A 481 -8.63 -12.55 -2.68
N LEU A 482 -9.04 -13.50 -3.52
CA LEU A 482 -8.14 -14.46 -4.16
C LEU A 482 -7.63 -13.97 -5.51
N SER A 483 -6.33 -14.16 -5.73
CA SER A 483 -5.63 -13.78 -6.98
C SER A 483 -6.00 -14.66 -8.18
N GLY A 484 -6.37 -15.92 -7.92
CA GLY A 484 -6.67 -16.90 -8.97
C GLY A 484 -5.53 -17.86 -9.30
N ASP A 485 -4.39 -17.77 -8.60
CA ASP A 485 -3.21 -18.63 -8.79
C ASP A 485 -2.64 -19.05 -7.42
N ASP A 486 -2.03 -20.24 -7.36
CA ASP A 486 -1.20 -20.72 -6.24
C ASP A 486 0.27 -20.53 -6.62
N LYS A 487 0.91 -19.45 -6.15
CA LYS A 487 2.29 -19.11 -6.56
C LYS A 487 3.32 -19.59 -5.56
N ASP A 488 2.93 -19.84 -4.31
CA ASP A 488 3.81 -20.36 -3.27
C ASP A 488 3.82 -21.89 -3.19
N GLY A 489 2.90 -22.57 -3.88
CA GLY A 489 2.79 -24.01 -3.97
C GLY A 489 2.16 -24.66 -2.74
N ASP A 490 1.44 -23.92 -1.91
CA ASP A 490 0.85 -24.40 -0.67
C ASP A 490 -0.46 -25.19 -0.87
N GLY A 491 -0.98 -25.24 -2.11
CA GLY A 491 -2.18 -25.97 -2.50
C GLY A 491 -3.48 -25.18 -2.40
N LYS A 492 -3.43 -23.87 -2.15
CA LYS A 492 -4.56 -22.94 -2.29
C LYS A 492 -4.14 -21.70 -3.08
N TYR A 493 -5.09 -21.05 -3.73
CA TYR A 493 -4.80 -19.80 -4.42
C TYR A 493 -4.44 -18.69 -3.43
N ASP A 494 -3.41 -17.93 -3.77
CA ASP A 494 -2.90 -16.82 -2.99
C ASP A 494 -3.95 -15.71 -2.89
N LEU A 495 -3.83 -14.90 -1.84
CA LEU A 495 -4.53 -13.62 -1.79
C LEU A 495 -3.96 -12.65 -2.84
N GLN A 496 -4.74 -11.63 -3.17
CA GLN A 496 -4.27 -10.52 -3.98
C GLN A 496 -3.10 -9.81 -3.28
N HIS A 497 -2.06 -9.36 -3.99
CA HIS A 497 -0.95 -8.59 -3.41
C HIS A 497 -0.40 -7.58 -4.42
N ALA A 498 0.14 -6.45 -3.95
CA ALA A 498 0.80 -5.49 -4.85
C ALA A 498 2.02 -6.09 -5.55
N ALA A 499 2.69 -7.08 -4.93
CA ALA A 499 3.84 -7.76 -5.50
C ALA A 499 3.48 -8.49 -6.81
N THR A 500 2.32 -9.15 -6.85
CA THR A 500 1.88 -10.04 -7.94
C THR A 500 0.85 -9.41 -8.87
N ALA A 501 0.36 -8.21 -8.55
CA ALA A 501 -0.60 -7.44 -9.33
C ALA A 501 -0.08 -6.94 -10.68
N SER A 502 -1.00 -6.65 -11.61
CA SER A 502 -0.69 -5.97 -12.88
C SER A 502 -0.16 -4.55 -12.64
N ALA A 503 0.52 -3.96 -13.62
CA ALA A 503 1.01 -2.57 -13.50
C ALA A 503 -0.13 -1.55 -13.26
N ASP A 504 -1.29 -1.79 -13.88
CA ASP A 504 -2.46 -0.93 -13.71
C ASP A 504 -3.10 -1.10 -12.34
N ASP A 505 -3.19 -2.33 -11.80
CA ASP A 505 -3.72 -2.55 -10.46
C ASP A 505 -2.75 -2.05 -9.38
N LYS A 506 -1.44 -2.23 -9.56
CA LYS A 506 -0.43 -1.61 -8.70
C LYS A 506 -0.56 -0.09 -8.66
N LYS A 507 -1.12 0.54 -9.70
CA LYS A 507 -1.40 1.97 -9.73
C LYS A 507 -2.72 2.30 -9.05
N ASN A 508 -3.78 1.55 -9.30
CA ASN A 508 -5.15 1.94 -8.96
C ASN A 508 -5.74 1.26 -7.69
N CYS A 509 -5.21 0.11 -7.29
CA CYS A 509 -5.68 -0.69 -6.17
C CYS A 509 -4.84 -0.47 -4.90
N PHE A 510 -5.43 -0.82 -3.75
CA PHE A 510 -4.79 -0.82 -2.44
C PHE A 510 -5.02 -2.16 -1.75
N TYR A 511 -3.93 -2.86 -1.39
CA TYR A 511 -3.97 -4.22 -0.88
C TYR A 511 -3.84 -4.21 0.65
N TRP A 512 -4.94 -4.40 1.38
CA TRP A 512 -4.97 -4.30 2.84
C TRP A 512 -4.08 -5.33 3.52
N GLN A 513 -4.09 -6.56 3.01
CA GLN A 513 -3.28 -7.70 3.45
C GLN A 513 -1.76 -7.43 3.39
N ASP A 514 -1.27 -6.60 2.46
CA ASP A 514 0.17 -6.22 2.37
C ASP A 514 0.65 -5.49 3.63
N TYR A 515 -0.26 -4.90 4.40
CA TYR A 515 0.06 -4.11 5.60
C TYR A 515 -0.54 -4.68 6.88
N LEU A 516 -1.73 -5.27 6.81
CA LEU A 516 -2.42 -5.82 7.96
C LEU A 516 -2.07 -7.29 8.19
N GLY A 517 -1.62 -8.00 7.14
CA GLY A 517 -1.36 -9.44 7.11
C GLY A 517 -2.56 -10.25 6.60
N ASP A 518 -2.28 -11.35 5.90
CA ASP A 518 -3.25 -12.21 5.20
C ASP A 518 -4.37 -12.78 6.08
N ILE A 519 -4.05 -13.04 7.34
CA ILE A 519 -5.02 -13.55 8.31
C ILE A 519 -5.76 -12.40 8.99
N ASP A 520 -5.03 -11.39 9.46
CA ASP A 520 -5.58 -10.35 10.32
C ASP A 520 -6.52 -9.40 9.58
N TYR A 521 -6.30 -9.10 8.30
CA TYR A 521 -7.12 -8.11 7.59
C TYR A 521 -8.60 -8.53 7.50
N VAL A 522 -8.90 -9.81 7.24
CA VAL A 522 -10.27 -10.34 7.22
C VAL A 522 -10.86 -10.39 8.62
N ARG A 523 -10.08 -10.86 9.61
CA ARG A 523 -10.52 -10.95 11.00
C ARG A 523 -10.88 -9.57 11.55
N LEU A 524 -10.08 -8.56 11.25
CA LEU A 524 -10.34 -7.16 11.61
C LEU A 524 -11.64 -6.65 10.98
N ALA A 525 -11.82 -6.84 9.67
CA ALA A 525 -13.04 -6.43 8.98
C ALA A 525 -14.30 -7.10 9.56
N VAL A 526 -14.23 -8.41 9.87
CA VAL A 526 -15.33 -9.15 10.52
C VAL A 526 -15.61 -8.63 11.93
N ALA A 527 -14.57 -8.42 12.74
CA ALA A 527 -14.70 -7.93 14.10
C ALA A 527 -15.30 -6.52 14.14
N ASP A 528 -14.79 -5.61 13.31
CA ASP A 528 -15.28 -4.23 13.22
C ASP A 528 -16.72 -4.19 12.70
N ALA A 529 -17.05 -5.00 11.68
CA ALA A 529 -18.43 -5.08 11.17
C ALA A 529 -19.41 -5.49 12.26
N ARG A 530 -19.12 -6.54 13.02
CA ARG A 530 -20.00 -7.02 14.12
C ARG A 530 -20.08 -6.01 15.26
N LYS A 531 -18.94 -5.45 15.67
CA LYS A 531 -18.86 -4.45 16.75
C LYS A 531 -19.66 -3.20 16.40
N SER A 532 -19.43 -2.62 15.22
CA SER A 532 -20.08 -1.38 14.80
C SER A 532 -21.56 -1.60 14.49
N PHE A 533 -21.95 -2.74 13.92
CA PHE A 533 -23.37 -3.06 13.74
C PHE A 533 -24.13 -3.07 15.08
N ALA A 534 -23.55 -3.70 16.11
CA ALA A 534 -24.12 -3.69 17.46
C ALA A 534 -24.19 -2.29 18.09
N ALA A 535 -23.19 -1.44 17.81
CA ALA A 535 -23.14 -0.06 18.31
C ALA A 535 -24.19 0.84 17.64
N HIS A 536 -24.57 0.55 16.40
CA HIS A 536 -25.44 1.38 15.56
C HIS A 536 -26.82 0.74 15.32
N ASN A 537 -27.50 0.36 16.42
CA ASN A 537 -28.88 -0.17 16.45
C ASN A 537 -29.11 -1.52 15.74
N GLY A 538 -28.05 -2.21 15.33
CA GLY A 538 -28.13 -3.55 14.74
C GLY A 538 -28.25 -4.66 15.79
N ASP A 539 -28.99 -5.72 15.47
CA ASP A 539 -29.07 -6.95 16.25
C ASP A 539 -27.98 -7.93 15.80
N PRO A 540 -26.91 -8.18 16.59
CA PRO A 540 -25.76 -8.98 16.16
C PRO A 540 -26.10 -10.38 15.62
N GLU A 541 -27.20 -10.98 16.06
CA GLU A 541 -27.65 -12.30 15.61
C GLU A 541 -28.16 -12.30 14.16
N LYS A 542 -28.63 -11.14 13.69
CA LYS A 542 -29.16 -10.94 12.33
C LYS A 542 -28.06 -10.67 11.32
N LEU A 543 -26.91 -10.14 11.73
CA LEU A 543 -25.82 -9.79 10.82
C LEU A 543 -25.19 -11.04 10.19
N LYS A 544 -25.25 -11.11 8.85
CA LYS A 544 -24.61 -12.16 8.03
C LYS A 544 -23.45 -11.58 7.22
N LEU A 545 -22.26 -12.14 7.39
CA LEU A 545 -21.06 -11.69 6.69
C LEU A 545 -20.61 -12.75 5.68
N PHE A 546 -20.46 -12.33 4.43
CA PHE A 546 -20.08 -13.18 3.29
C PHE A 546 -18.70 -12.80 2.78
N ILE A 547 -17.95 -13.80 2.33
CA ILE A 547 -16.84 -13.56 1.40
C ILE A 547 -17.38 -13.73 -0.01
N ASN A 548 -17.21 -12.69 -0.85
CA ASN A 548 -17.70 -12.62 -2.22
C ASN A 548 -16.52 -12.72 -3.19
N ASP A 549 -16.65 -13.54 -4.24
CA ASP A 549 -15.62 -13.64 -5.28
C ASP A 549 -16.21 -14.10 -6.64
N TYR A 550 -15.47 -13.84 -7.71
CA TYR A 550 -15.79 -14.29 -9.07
C TYR A 550 -14.95 -15.51 -9.48
N ASN A 551 -15.38 -16.18 -10.55
CA ASN A 551 -14.77 -17.42 -11.06
C ASN A 551 -14.79 -18.55 -10.04
N LEU A 552 -15.80 -18.62 -9.17
CA LEU A 552 -15.96 -19.79 -8.29
C LEU A 552 -16.55 -20.98 -9.07
N GLU A 553 -17.24 -20.68 -10.16
CA GLU A 553 -17.83 -21.58 -11.16
C GLU A 553 -16.88 -22.04 -12.27
N SER A 554 -15.60 -21.67 -12.20
CA SER A 554 -14.60 -21.89 -13.25
C SER A 554 -14.37 -23.36 -13.59
N ASP A 555 -14.26 -23.65 -14.89
CA ASP A 555 -13.99 -24.99 -15.42
C ASP A 555 -12.52 -25.24 -15.75
N TRP A 556 -11.76 -24.19 -16.05
CA TRP A 556 -10.34 -24.30 -16.43
C TRP A 556 -9.43 -24.74 -15.28
N ASP A 557 -9.88 -24.52 -14.03
CA ASP A 557 -9.18 -24.95 -12.82
C ASP A 557 -10.01 -25.95 -11.99
N ASP A 558 -11.05 -26.51 -12.59
CA ASP A 558 -11.95 -27.48 -11.97
C ASP A 558 -12.56 -26.95 -10.64
N ASN A 559 -12.94 -25.67 -10.56
CA ASN A 559 -13.36 -24.94 -9.34
C ASN A 559 -12.24 -24.80 -8.27
N GLY A 560 -10.99 -24.70 -8.70
CA GLY A 560 -9.80 -24.53 -7.84
C GLY A 560 -9.90 -23.31 -6.94
N LYS A 561 -10.39 -22.19 -7.47
CA LYS A 561 -10.60 -20.95 -6.70
C LYS A 561 -11.60 -21.13 -5.56
N LEU A 562 -12.72 -21.82 -5.77
CA LEU A 562 -13.71 -22.07 -4.71
C LEU A 562 -13.16 -22.98 -3.61
N ARG A 563 -12.42 -24.05 -3.97
CA ARG A 563 -11.77 -24.90 -2.95
C ARG A 563 -10.79 -24.10 -2.09
N SER A 564 -10.02 -23.22 -2.73
CA SER A 564 -9.11 -22.31 -2.05
C SER A 564 -9.85 -21.35 -1.13
N LEU A 565 -10.96 -20.76 -1.57
CA LEU A 565 -11.80 -19.89 -0.75
C LEU A 565 -12.36 -20.60 0.48
N ILE A 566 -12.86 -21.83 0.32
CA ILE A 566 -13.34 -22.66 1.43
C ILE A 566 -12.20 -22.91 2.43
N GLN A 567 -10.97 -23.13 1.96
CA GLN A 567 -9.82 -23.31 2.84
C GLN A 567 -9.43 -22.01 3.57
N TRP A 568 -9.37 -20.88 2.86
CA TRP A 568 -9.10 -19.57 3.48
C TRP A 568 -10.13 -19.19 4.54
N ILE A 569 -11.41 -19.50 4.32
CA ILE A 569 -12.45 -19.30 5.34
C ILE A 569 -12.14 -20.11 6.60
N LYS A 570 -11.68 -21.36 6.48
CA LYS A 570 -11.27 -22.15 7.66
C LYS A 570 -10.07 -21.51 8.37
N ASP A 571 -9.09 -21.00 7.61
CA ASP A 571 -7.90 -20.37 8.17
C ASP A 571 -8.25 -19.06 8.91
N TRP A 572 -9.13 -18.23 8.33
CA TRP A 572 -9.62 -17.02 8.98
C TRP A 572 -10.45 -17.31 10.23
N GLU A 573 -11.24 -18.38 10.25
CA GLU A 573 -12.03 -18.80 11.43
C GLU A 573 -11.23 -19.62 12.47
N ALA A 574 -9.98 -19.96 12.19
CA ALA A 574 -9.16 -20.81 13.06
C ALA A 574 -8.86 -20.22 14.45
N ASP A 575 -9.12 -18.92 14.67
CA ASP A 575 -9.02 -18.28 15.99
C ASP A 575 -10.17 -18.66 16.94
N GLY A 576 -11.23 -19.31 16.43
CA GLY A 576 -12.42 -19.69 17.19
C GLY A 576 -13.35 -18.53 17.56
N VAL A 577 -13.09 -17.31 17.08
CA VAL A 577 -13.87 -16.10 17.36
C VAL A 577 -14.43 -15.48 16.08
N THR A 578 -13.61 -15.45 15.03
CA THR A 578 -14.02 -14.98 13.71
C THR A 578 -15.10 -15.89 13.15
N LYS A 579 -16.20 -15.28 12.68
CA LYS A 579 -17.34 -16.00 12.11
C LYS A 579 -17.71 -15.39 10.77
N ILE A 580 -17.55 -16.18 9.72
CA ILE A 580 -17.98 -15.92 8.36
C ILE A 580 -19.23 -16.77 8.11
N ASP A 581 -20.36 -16.13 7.83
CA ASP A 581 -21.66 -16.80 7.75
C ASP A 581 -21.90 -17.44 6.38
N GLY A 582 -21.29 -16.92 5.32
CA GLY A 582 -21.62 -17.31 3.95
C GLY A 582 -20.51 -17.18 2.91
N ILE A 583 -20.72 -17.87 1.79
CA ILE A 583 -19.95 -17.75 0.55
C ILE A 583 -20.89 -17.19 -0.51
N ALA A 584 -20.44 -16.13 -1.19
CA ALA A 584 -21.14 -15.52 -2.31
C ALA A 584 -20.33 -15.71 -3.60
N SER A 585 -20.98 -16.24 -4.63
CA SER A 585 -20.40 -16.33 -5.97
C SER A 585 -21.00 -15.23 -6.83
N GLN A 586 -20.15 -14.35 -7.38
CA GLN A 586 -20.59 -13.28 -8.29
C GLN A 586 -21.30 -13.88 -9.50
N MET A 587 -20.70 -14.89 -10.13
CA MET A 587 -21.29 -15.66 -11.23
C MET A 587 -21.54 -14.81 -12.50
N HIS A 588 -20.55 -13.99 -12.88
CA HIS A 588 -20.50 -13.27 -14.15
C HIS A 588 -20.19 -14.22 -15.32
N ILE A 589 -21.22 -14.89 -15.83
CA ILE A 589 -21.07 -15.99 -16.79
C ILE A 589 -21.36 -15.56 -18.25
N SER A 590 -21.21 -16.51 -19.17
CA SER A 590 -21.62 -16.38 -20.56
C SER A 590 -22.36 -17.64 -21.00
N CYS A 591 -23.34 -17.47 -21.89
CA CYS A 591 -23.90 -18.57 -22.67
C CYS A 591 -23.05 -18.79 -23.92
N TYR A 592 -22.63 -20.03 -24.16
CA TYR A 592 -21.74 -20.39 -25.26
C TYR A 592 -22.50 -21.16 -26.34
N ALA A 593 -22.32 -20.75 -27.60
CA ALA A 593 -22.86 -21.45 -28.76
C ALA A 593 -22.21 -22.83 -28.98
N ASP A 594 -20.94 -23.00 -28.57
CA ASP A 594 -20.24 -24.28 -28.64
C ASP A 594 -20.80 -25.25 -27.57
N PRO A 595 -21.42 -26.38 -27.96
CA PRO A 595 -22.10 -27.26 -27.02
C PRO A 595 -21.18 -27.92 -26.00
N ASN A 596 -19.91 -28.18 -26.37
CA ASN A 596 -18.95 -28.82 -25.48
C ASN A 596 -18.51 -27.85 -24.37
N THR A 597 -18.22 -26.61 -24.76
CA THR A 597 -17.92 -25.52 -23.83
C THR A 597 -19.12 -25.26 -22.93
N GLN A 598 -20.31 -25.11 -23.48
CA GLN A 598 -21.53 -24.89 -22.71
C GLN A 598 -21.80 -26.03 -21.72
N LYS A 599 -21.56 -27.28 -22.11
CA LYS A 599 -21.67 -28.43 -21.20
C LYS A 599 -20.62 -28.35 -20.08
N SER A 600 -19.36 -28.07 -20.41
CA SER A 600 -18.28 -27.90 -19.41
C SER A 600 -18.64 -26.85 -18.37
N LYS A 601 -19.10 -25.67 -18.80
CA LYS A 601 -19.54 -24.59 -17.91
C LYS A 601 -20.70 -25.01 -17.01
N LYS A 602 -21.72 -25.68 -17.58
CA LYS A 602 -22.86 -26.18 -16.79
C LYS A 602 -22.46 -27.22 -15.75
N ASP A 603 -21.56 -28.13 -16.11
CA ASP A 603 -21.06 -29.16 -15.18
C ASP A 603 -20.29 -28.52 -14.01
N HIS A 604 -19.50 -27.48 -14.26
CA HIS A 604 -18.75 -26.77 -13.21
C HIS A 604 -19.58 -25.79 -12.39
N ILE A 605 -20.68 -25.26 -12.92
CA ILE A 605 -21.71 -24.56 -12.12
C ILE A 605 -22.35 -25.54 -11.12
N VAL A 606 -22.68 -26.76 -11.56
CA VAL A 606 -23.22 -27.80 -10.66
C VAL A 606 -22.20 -28.14 -9.57
N LYS A 607 -20.95 -28.40 -9.95
CA LYS A 607 -19.87 -28.69 -9.00
C LYS A 607 -19.60 -27.55 -8.02
N MET A 608 -19.65 -26.29 -8.48
CA MET A 608 -19.57 -25.12 -7.60
C MET A 608 -20.67 -25.16 -6.54
N LEU A 609 -21.92 -25.40 -6.91
CA LEU A 609 -23.04 -25.48 -5.97
C LEU A 609 -22.88 -26.65 -4.99
N GLU A 610 -22.36 -27.79 -5.45
CA GLU A 610 -22.04 -28.94 -4.59
C GLU A 610 -20.96 -28.60 -3.55
N LEU A 611 -19.87 -27.94 -3.96
CA LEU A 611 -18.81 -27.49 -3.06
C LEU A 611 -19.30 -26.41 -2.08
N MET A 612 -20.11 -25.46 -2.55
CA MET A 612 -20.73 -24.45 -1.68
C MET A 612 -21.63 -25.11 -0.62
N LYS A 613 -22.44 -26.10 -1.01
CA LYS A 613 -23.22 -26.91 -0.07
C LYS A 613 -22.31 -27.60 0.96
N GLU A 614 -21.24 -28.27 0.52
CA GLU A 614 -20.30 -29.00 1.38
C GLU A 614 -19.59 -28.10 2.40
N SER A 615 -19.44 -26.80 2.11
CA SER A 615 -18.85 -25.85 3.05
C SER A 615 -19.66 -25.68 4.35
N GLY A 616 -20.95 -26.03 4.34
CA GLY A 616 -21.88 -25.79 5.45
C GLY A 616 -22.25 -24.33 5.69
N LYS A 617 -21.77 -23.40 4.85
CA LYS A 617 -22.05 -21.97 4.94
C LYS A 617 -23.36 -21.61 4.23
N LEU A 618 -23.87 -20.41 4.49
CA LEU A 618 -24.91 -19.81 3.64
C LEU A 618 -24.35 -19.62 2.22
N CYS A 619 -25.18 -19.89 1.22
CA CYS A 619 -24.81 -19.80 -0.19
C CYS A 619 -25.61 -18.68 -0.84
N LYS A 620 -24.92 -17.79 -1.56
CA LYS A 620 -25.55 -16.74 -2.37
C LYS A 620 -24.95 -16.73 -3.77
N ILE A 621 -25.81 -16.55 -4.78
CA ILE A 621 -25.37 -16.05 -6.10
C ILE A 621 -25.58 -14.53 -6.06
N SER A 622 -24.51 -13.74 -6.04
CA SER A 622 -24.54 -12.32 -5.67
C SER A 622 -24.64 -11.34 -6.83
N GLU A 623 -24.20 -11.72 -8.03
CA GLU A 623 -24.05 -10.77 -9.14
C GLU A 623 -24.32 -11.44 -10.51
N LEU A 624 -25.33 -12.32 -10.58
CA LEU A 624 -25.60 -13.08 -11.79
C LEU A 624 -25.91 -12.15 -12.96
N ASP A 625 -25.05 -12.21 -13.97
CA ASP A 625 -25.34 -11.69 -15.30
C ASP A 625 -24.78 -12.64 -16.36
N MET A 626 -25.29 -12.51 -17.59
CA MET A 626 -24.94 -13.43 -18.66
C MET A 626 -24.87 -12.75 -20.01
N GLY A 627 -23.68 -12.74 -20.60
CA GLY A 627 -23.46 -12.41 -22.00
C GLY A 627 -23.67 -13.63 -22.90
N TYR A 628 -23.44 -13.45 -24.20
CA TYR A 628 -23.44 -14.54 -25.17
C TYR A 628 -22.12 -14.58 -25.94
N VAL A 629 -21.59 -15.77 -26.15
CA VAL A 629 -20.35 -16.04 -26.89
C VAL A 629 -20.68 -16.97 -28.06
N ASP A 630 -20.36 -16.52 -29.27
CA ASP A 630 -20.60 -17.29 -30.50
C ASP A 630 -19.65 -18.49 -30.64
N ALA A 631 -19.88 -19.31 -31.68
CA ALA A 631 -19.09 -20.52 -31.90
C ALA A 631 -17.62 -20.24 -32.25
N ALA A 632 -17.27 -18.98 -32.58
CA ALA A 632 -15.90 -18.54 -32.80
C ALA A 632 -15.24 -18.02 -31.51
N GLY A 633 -15.92 -18.10 -30.37
CA GLY A 633 -15.41 -17.62 -29.08
C GLY A 633 -15.51 -16.09 -28.93
N LYS A 634 -16.32 -15.41 -29.74
CA LYS A 634 -16.47 -13.95 -29.69
C LYS A 634 -17.75 -13.55 -28.97
N GLU A 635 -17.65 -12.52 -28.11
CA GLU A 635 -18.83 -11.92 -27.48
C GLU A 635 -19.78 -11.32 -28.53
N VAL A 636 -21.08 -11.62 -28.38
CA VAL A 636 -22.15 -11.09 -29.20
C VAL A 636 -22.77 -9.88 -28.52
N LYS A 637 -22.87 -8.76 -29.26
CA LYS A 637 -23.47 -7.52 -28.76
C LYS A 637 -24.99 -7.59 -28.81
N THR A 638 -25.67 -6.81 -27.99
CA THR A 638 -27.15 -6.71 -27.95
C THR A 638 -27.75 -6.43 -29.33
N ALA A 639 -27.08 -5.63 -30.16
CA ALA A 639 -27.57 -5.29 -31.50
C ALA A 639 -27.50 -6.46 -32.50
N ASP A 640 -26.68 -7.48 -32.21
CA ASP A 640 -26.35 -8.57 -33.12
C ASP A 640 -26.89 -9.93 -32.64
N ILE A 641 -27.55 -9.96 -31.47
CA ILE A 641 -28.09 -11.19 -30.92
C ILE A 641 -29.30 -11.67 -31.74
N THR A 642 -29.31 -12.96 -32.05
CA THR A 642 -30.43 -13.61 -32.72
C THR A 642 -31.43 -14.19 -31.72
N GLU A 643 -32.65 -14.46 -32.17
CA GLU A 643 -33.70 -15.03 -31.32
C GLU A 643 -33.35 -16.41 -30.75
N GLU A 644 -32.66 -17.26 -31.52
CA GLU A 644 -32.23 -18.56 -31.01
C GLU A 644 -31.17 -18.44 -29.92
N GLN A 645 -30.22 -17.53 -30.08
CA GLN A 645 -29.22 -17.23 -29.04
C GLN A 645 -29.89 -16.69 -27.77
N HIS A 646 -30.93 -15.85 -27.90
CA HIS A 646 -31.74 -15.38 -26.77
C HIS A 646 -32.47 -16.52 -26.04
N LYS A 647 -32.98 -17.52 -26.77
CA LYS A 647 -33.61 -18.72 -26.18
C LYS A 647 -32.59 -19.61 -25.48
N GLU A 648 -31.37 -19.74 -26.00
CA GLU A 648 -30.28 -20.46 -25.32
C GLU A 648 -29.91 -19.76 -23.99
N MET A 649 -29.84 -18.43 -23.98
CA MET A 649 -29.66 -17.65 -22.75
C MET A 649 -30.79 -17.88 -21.75
N ARG A 650 -32.06 -17.89 -22.19
CA ARG A 650 -33.20 -18.25 -21.33
C ARG A 650 -32.99 -19.62 -20.68
N ASP A 651 -32.55 -20.60 -21.45
CA ASP A 651 -32.38 -21.97 -20.99
C ASP A 651 -31.24 -22.09 -19.97
N LEU A 652 -30.16 -21.32 -20.12
CA LEU A 652 -29.08 -21.28 -19.13
C LEU A 652 -29.50 -20.58 -17.82
N TYR A 653 -30.23 -19.46 -17.88
CA TYR A 653 -30.81 -18.84 -16.66
C TYR A 653 -31.71 -19.84 -15.92
N THR A 654 -32.59 -20.53 -16.65
CA THR A 654 -33.48 -21.55 -16.08
C THR A 654 -32.69 -22.64 -15.36
N PHE A 655 -31.65 -23.16 -16.04
CA PHE A 655 -30.79 -24.21 -15.49
C PHE A 655 -30.08 -23.77 -14.20
N VAL A 656 -29.47 -22.58 -14.18
CA VAL A 656 -28.72 -22.06 -13.03
C VAL A 656 -29.63 -22.00 -11.80
N LEU A 657 -30.79 -21.35 -11.92
CA LEU A 657 -31.72 -21.16 -10.80
C LEU A 657 -32.27 -22.49 -10.29
N GLN A 658 -32.68 -23.38 -11.20
CA GLN A 658 -33.18 -24.71 -10.82
C GLN A 658 -32.10 -25.51 -10.09
N LYS A 659 -30.85 -25.48 -10.57
CA LYS A 659 -29.74 -26.17 -9.90
C LYS A 659 -29.41 -25.60 -8.54
N TYR A 660 -29.52 -24.30 -8.35
CA TYR A 660 -29.37 -23.70 -7.02
C TYR A 660 -30.37 -24.29 -6.02
N PHE A 661 -31.67 -24.31 -6.34
CA PHE A 661 -32.69 -24.86 -5.43
C PHE A 661 -32.63 -26.38 -5.29
N GLU A 662 -32.21 -27.10 -6.34
CA GLU A 662 -32.03 -28.56 -6.32
C GLU A 662 -30.86 -28.99 -5.43
N ILE A 663 -29.73 -28.28 -5.51
CA ILE A 663 -28.47 -28.71 -4.89
C ILE A 663 -28.31 -28.11 -3.50
N ILE A 664 -28.52 -26.80 -3.33
CA ILE A 664 -28.30 -26.09 -2.07
C ILE A 664 -29.43 -26.44 -1.09
N PRO A 665 -29.14 -26.99 0.10
CA PRO A 665 -30.16 -27.28 1.10
C PRO A 665 -30.89 -26.01 1.54
N ALA A 666 -32.20 -26.10 1.82
CA ALA A 666 -33.00 -24.95 2.21
C ALA A 666 -32.33 -24.09 3.30
N ALA A 667 -31.81 -24.68 4.38
CA ALA A 667 -31.14 -23.94 5.46
C ALA A 667 -29.90 -23.12 5.04
N GLN A 668 -29.27 -23.46 3.90
CA GLN A 668 -28.13 -22.74 3.33
C GLN A 668 -28.53 -21.75 2.21
N GLN A 669 -29.75 -21.80 1.70
CA GLN A 669 -30.19 -20.93 0.62
C GLN A 669 -30.37 -19.48 1.10
N TYR A 670 -29.39 -18.60 0.87
CA TYR A 670 -29.51 -17.19 1.21
C TYR A 670 -30.21 -16.38 0.11
N GLY A 671 -29.77 -16.49 -1.15
CA GLY A 671 -30.36 -15.66 -2.21
C GLY A 671 -29.71 -15.76 -3.57
N ILE A 672 -30.38 -15.17 -4.57
CA ILE A 672 -29.87 -14.96 -5.93
C ILE A 672 -30.12 -13.50 -6.29
N THR A 673 -29.08 -12.80 -6.73
CA THR A 673 -29.15 -11.40 -7.17
C THR A 673 -28.80 -11.31 -8.65
N GLN A 674 -29.65 -10.64 -9.44
CA GLN A 674 -29.34 -10.27 -10.82
C GLN A 674 -28.45 -9.02 -10.83
N TRP A 675 -27.36 -9.05 -11.60
CA TRP A 675 -26.53 -7.89 -11.88
C TRP A 675 -26.99 -7.25 -13.19
N CYS A 676 -27.31 -5.95 -13.16
CA CYS A 676 -27.97 -5.19 -14.22
C CYS A 676 -29.44 -5.58 -14.49
N ALA A 677 -30.34 -4.60 -14.41
CA ALA A 677 -31.72 -4.79 -14.85
C ALA A 677 -31.80 -4.87 -16.39
N THR A 678 -31.23 -3.88 -17.07
CA THR A 678 -31.26 -3.80 -18.53
C THR A 678 -30.00 -4.36 -19.16
N ASP A 679 -30.06 -4.60 -20.47
CA ASP A 679 -28.84 -4.74 -21.28
C ASP A 679 -27.88 -3.58 -21.08
N ALA A 680 -26.59 -3.86 -21.23
CA ALA A 680 -25.55 -2.87 -20.98
C ALA A 680 -25.51 -1.84 -22.14
N PRO A 681 -25.54 -0.53 -21.84
CA PRO A 681 -25.27 0.51 -22.83
C PRO A 681 -23.90 0.31 -23.50
N LYS A 682 -23.73 0.85 -24.72
CA LYS A 682 -22.47 0.73 -25.48
C LYS A 682 -21.28 1.38 -24.78
N ASP A 683 -21.54 2.41 -23.98
CA ASP A 683 -20.59 3.19 -23.20
C ASP A 683 -20.52 2.76 -21.72
N SER A 684 -21.16 1.64 -21.37
CA SER A 684 -21.08 1.07 -20.02
C SER A 684 -19.64 0.70 -19.66
N GLY A 685 -19.22 1.05 -18.44
CA GLY A 685 -17.96 0.56 -17.88
C GLY A 685 -17.99 -0.94 -17.54
N TRP A 686 -19.19 -1.54 -17.49
CA TRP A 686 -19.40 -2.97 -17.23
C TRP A 686 -20.07 -3.62 -18.45
N ARG A 687 -19.41 -4.65 -19.01
CA ARG A 687 -19.91 -5.46 -20.15
C ARG A 687 -20.51 -4.62 -21.31
N PRO A 688 -19.77 -3.65 -21.87
CA PRO A 688 -20.29 -2.65 -22.82
C PRO A 688 -21.00 -3.26 -24.03
N GLY A 689 -22.27 -2.89 -24.21
CA GLY A 689 -23.12 -3.32 -25.32
C GLY A 689 -23.52 -4.79 -25.31
N LEU A 690 -23.36 -5.51 -24.19
CA LEU A 690 -23.72 -6.92 -24.07
C LEU A 690 -25.17 -7.15 -23.60
N PRO A 691 -25.82 -8.26 -24.01
CA PRO A 691 -27.24 -8.55 -23.74
C PRO A 691 -27.49 -9.14 -22.34
N VAL A 692 -26.95 -8.49 -21.31
CA VAL A 692 -26.85 -9.03 -19.95
C VAL A 692 -28.12 -8.93 -19.10
N GLY A 693 -29.07 -8.07 -19.48
CA GLY A 693 -30.25 -7.77 -18.67
C GLY A 693 -31.39 -8.77 -18.83
N LEU A 694 -32.29 -8.76 -17.84
CA LEU A 694 -33.61 -9.39 -17.94
C LEU A 694 -34.59 -8.54 -18.77
N TRP A 695 -34.29 -7.24 -18.87
CA TRP A 695 -34.97 -6.28 -19.72
C TRP A 695 -34.04 -5.72 -20.79
N ASP A 696 -34.60 -5.22 -21.89
CA ASP A 696 -33.87 -4.41 -22.86
C ASP A 696 -33.64 -2.97 -22.33
N LEU A 697 -32.98 -2.12 -23.12
CA LEU A 697 -32.71 -0.73 -22.75
C LEU A 697 -33.97 0.13 -22.60
N ASN A 698 -35.13 -0.33 -23.08
CA ASN A 698 -36.42 0.32 -22.93
C ASN A 698 -37.24 -0.28 -21.77
N TYR A 699 -36.61 -1.08 -20.89
CA TYR A 699 -37.24 -1.76 -19.76
C TYR A 699 -38.31 -2.77 -20.16
N LEU A 700 -38.15 -3.35 -21.34
CA LEU A 700 -39.05 -4.32 -21.89
C LEU A 700 -38.54 -5.75 -21.64
N ARG A 701 -39.39 -6.66 -21.15
CA ARG A 701 -38.97 -8.04 -20.78
C ARG A 701 -38.39 -8.78 -21.99
N LYS A 702 -37.33 -9.55 -21.75
CA LYS A 702 -36.67 -10.41 -22.74
C LYS A 702 -36.93 -11.91 -22.46
N HIS A 703 -36.46 -12.78 -23.35
CA HIS A 703 -36.43 -14.23 -23.12
C HIS A 703 -35.71 -14.60 -21.81
N THR A 704 -34.67 -13.86 -21.41
CA THR A 704 -33.96 -14.06 -20.14
C THR A 704 -34.85 -13.85 -18.90
N TYR A 705 -35.81 -12.93 -18.94
CA TYR A 705 -36.83 -12.78 -17.89
C TYR A 705 -37.66 -14.06 -17.70
N ALA A 706 -38.08 -14.69 -18.81
CA ALA A 706 -38.81 -15.95 -18.76
C ALA A 706 -37.95 -17.07 -18.17
N GLY A 707 -36.65 -17.09 -18.48
CA GLY A 707 -35.72 -18.07 -17.91
C GLY A 707 -35.60 -17.92 -16.40
N PHE A 708 -35.54 -16.67 -15.93
CA PHE A 708 -35.57 -16.37 -14.50
C PHE A 708 -36.88 -16.81 -13.85
N ALA A 709 -38.03 -16.44 -14.42
CA ALA A 709 -39.35 -16.81 -13.90
C ALA A 709 -39.55 -18.32 -13.80
N VAL A 710 -39.19 -19.09 -14.83
CA VAL A 710 -39.28 -20.56 -14.82
C VAL A 710 -38.26 -21.18 -13.89
N GLY A 711 -37.08 -20.58 -13.75
CA GLY A 711 -36.11 -20.94 -12.71
C GLY A 711 -36.68 -20.81 -11.29
N LEU A 712 -37.61 -19.88 -11.09
CA LEU A 712 -38.36 -19.67 -9.85
C LEU A 712 -39.69 -20.47 -9.79
N GLY A 713 -39.93 -21.39 -10.72
CA GLY A 713 -41.09 -22.28 -10.71
C GLY A 713 -42.30 -21.83 -11.52
N ALA A 714 -42.18 -20.78 -12.35
CA ALA A 714 -43.23 -20.41 -13.29
C ALA A 714 -43.45 -21.47 -14.39
N PRO A 715 -44.64 -21.53 -15.02
CA PRO A 715 -44.87 -22.36 -16.21
C PRO A 715 -44.07 -21.89 -17.43
N GLU A 716 -43.71 -22.83 -18.32
CA GLU A 716 -43.03 -22.53 -19.58
C GLU A 716 -44.00 -22.03 -20.66
N TYR A 717 -44.50 -20.79 -20.54
CA TYR A 717 -45.52 -20.24 -21.46
C TYR A 717 -45.12 -20.20 -22.93
N TRP A 718 -43.81 -20.26 -23.25
CA TRP A 718 -43.34 -20.34 -24.64
C TRP A 718 -43.68 -21.67 -25.33
N LYS A 719 -43.95 -22.75 -24.59
CA LYS A 719 -44.41 -24.03 -25.16
C LYS A 719 -45.85 -23.96 -25.67
N GLU A 720 -46.63 -23.00 -25.16
CA GLU A 720 -48.06 -22.81 -25.49
C GLU A 720 -48.28 -21.72 -26.56
N ALA A 721 -47.26 -20.91 -26.85
CA ALA A 721 -47.29 -19.87 -27.87
C ALA A 721 -47.33 -20.49 -29.28
N LYS A 722 -48.52 -20.59 -29.89
CA LYS A 722 -48.73 -21.08 -31.26
C LYS A 722 -48.63 -19.99 -32.32
#